data_AF-A0A941ZDD4-F1
#
_entry.id   AF-A0A941ZDD4-F1
#
_cell.length_a   1.000
_cell.length_b   1.000
_cell.length_c   1.000
_cell.angle_alpha   90.00
_cell.angle_beta   90.00
_cell.angle_gamma   90.00
#
_symmetry.space_group_name_H-M   'P 1'
#
loop_
_entity.id
_entity.type
_entity.pdbx_description
1 polymer ?
#
loop_
_entity_poly.entity_id
_entity_poly.type
_entity_poly.pdbx_seq_one_letter_code
_entity_poly.pdbx_strand_id
1 'polypeptide(L)'
;QAPPFFDDSTRTLVIPADASASQFDFGGMESALFKVGNSGTIFTAGWALPTVVTTADQLGPANGAGFLWVGINPGLSAGWAALEKSALTGKIVLLAAPGNLLIVATLQEAVHQTLFLWADSGSPERRRCSLDFDAPKGAVLFYFAGSNVESFIVFGAVQAHVDRPVAADGRRIRVTVPAAAFSLVQFPQHIQAFVSGTNAGALTEGPFAIALENALLKVQPVSVLSANGPVVGNNMDSGALAITLPLNSGIPTLPDPYAASFDAILTEDFPRGSASVVATVTWAAPESSQMDLKLVSPNTQGGNQQPIDASFTRIRGAFRTFLLDLSSNADQFGVILPSPDIRPLAVDKLSLISPGNEVAVFTLPPISWEPMLTSLPTGAGDIPLPPPPHDGGPAALLVESVHLVPVAPKPLVLDYVDAVKAQKRLRARLPLPYGIYADIDTSDLPFHAAGGVFRLNTPQFADDLNGGLQVRMEPVPQEPTPGMSPVFPGSAPTEKTNNYAQGMLSTNIFTAWTSRFETSPIGVPLERYDLSGYGASLFSDWRFTKAIGPMITQARFDVLVGRTSHEVIQMQVVIDPWEPRAVRTITIDRQAGGWTLREDSGWQPASDGLFEFPSDAPQISPAFDTMHIHKGAIQGVVNIRNIQLDAPQFKLPGTAAIYQPVLFDADVWLRDDVEIIAGGSTVGGRKLVPSRGIRGYILIDNVTYKSGGVPLPRPADAATIRALLGFKGPAVAPLSCTLGFGGQAGQPGLRQRISQVDVSCDNSPTPNVVCTVRGAPELPRDGAWSTARKLPGSQAPSALDPNFPIPIVRPAAGVGGSDRWHLADPVDISLLGPNQTPGTLYGLLQSTATQRIFFAQTQITNAALPIQTAQAPKLADVAALFNAAGIFPNLGDAFDFSSAKALAVSPDGITYDEVLTINKNEVLLMNFGIIQLFVQYKGETGAQTRAEIHVHPNANPRWSIVLDRLAIAVRSGPNTLISLYATVRADEHTAATVKDLNVRYGNFLRVLESIFNNLQYVARFLPGGKDAGLRVAFSQGKLTVRNAFALPKLPLGTGQITDVAVDMGFDIGLSPQSIDFVAGLGSSQKPFRWVVSPLAGTGCIQVGVNTKGLNVLVQAGIGLGLAIDLGIVSGSAAVTIAVELSTQVEPFLLGAILSGRASVDVLSGLASVTLTLAAGLAVVPPNILPPLPPPIPAQLGPYEITFIASVAVGIHITVAWVIDIDWDDYWQFKQTFETPTIPVPLP
;
A
#
# COMPACT_ATOMS: atom_id res chain seq x y z
N GLN A 1 107.97 -13.22 21.67
CA GLN A 1 106.54 -13.53 21.91
C GLN A 1 105.82 -13.47 20.58
N ALA A 2 105.07 -14.52 20.23
CA ALA A 2 104.21 -14.50 19.06
C ALA A 2 103.04 -13.51 19.29
N PRO A 3 102.57 -12.79 18.26
CA PRO A 3 101.46 -11.86 18.42
C PRO A 3 100.16 -12.59 18.80
N PRO A 4 99.25 -11.97 19.56
CA PRO A 4 97.89 -12.47 19.75
C PRO A 4 97.24 -12.78 18.41
N PHE A 5 96.54 -13.90 18.33
CA PHE A 5 95.84 -14.33 17.12
C PHE A 5 94.42 -14.73 17.46
N PHE A 6 93.55 -14.64 16.46
CA PHE A 6 92.18 -15.09 16.58
C PHE A 6 92.09 -16.56 16.15
N ASP A 7 91.59 -17.42 17.04
CA ASP A 7 91.24 -18.80 16.70
C ASP A 7 89.76 -18.86 16.31
N ASP A 8 89.53 -19.05 15.02
CA ASP A 8 88.18 -19.12 14.44
C ASP A 8 87.41 -20.35 14.92
N SER A 9 88.09 -21.47 15.22
CA SER A 9 87.46 -22.72 15.61
C SER A 9 86.80 -22.67 17.00
N THR A 10 87.39 -21.90 17.90
CA THR A 10 86.90 -21.67 19.26
C THR A 10 86.30 -20.28 19.47
N ARG A 11 86.37 -19.40 18.46
CA ARG A 11 86.00 -17.98 18.53
C ARG A 11 86.65 -17.25 19.71
N THR A 12 87.94 -17.47 19.91
CA THR A 12 88.71 -16.86 21.00
C THR A 12 89.85 -16.02 20.48
N LEU A 13 90.11 -14.87 21.13
CA LEU A 13 91.37 -14.16 20.99
C LEU A 13 92.40 -14.84 21.88
N VAL A 14 93.40 -15.47 21.27
CA VAL A 14 94.45 -16.22 21.96
C VAL A 14 95.68 -15.33 22.12
N ILE A 15 96.12 -15.13 23.35
CA ILE A 15 97.38 -14.49 23.69
C ILE A 15 98.42 -15.61 23.90
N PRO A 16 99.41 -15.80 22.99
CA PRO A 16 100.34 -16.91 23.05
C PRO A 16 101.16 -16.92 24.34
N ALA A 17 101.41 -18.12 24.86
CA ALA A 17 102.26 -18.40 26.01
C ALA A 17 103.18 -19.58 25.72
N ASP A 18 104.35 -19.61 26.36
CA ASP A 18 105.29 -20.73 26.21
C ASP A 18 104.82 -21.92 27.07
N ALA A 19 104.66 -23.09 26.46
CA ALA A 19 104.39 -24.35 27.16
C ALA A 19 105.71 -25.04 27.53
N SER A 20 105.91 -25.36 28.81
CA SER A 20 107.09 -26.09 29.28
C SER A 20 107.06 -27.59 28.91
N ALA A 21 105.88 -28.13 28.59
CA ALA A 21 105.69 -29.47 28.08
C ALA A 21 105.61 -29.47 26.54
N SER A 22 106.28 -30.43 25.89
CA SER A 22 106.24 -30.60 24.43
C SER A 22 105.12 -31.53 23.95
N GLN A 23 104.52 -32.30 24.87
CA GLN A 23 103.40 -33.19 24.62
C GLN A 23 102.31 -33.00 25.68
N PHE A 24 101.06 -33.17 25.26
CA PHE A 24 99.91 -33.28 26.14
C PHE A 24 99.52 -34.76 26.27
N ASP A 25 99.40 -35.25 27.50
CA ASP A 25 99.03 -36.63 27.80
C ASP A 25 97.52 -36.73 28.08
N PHE A 26 96.83 -37.51 27.27
CA PHE A 26 95.40 -37.82 27.39
C PHE A 26 95.15 -39.16 28.10
N GLY A 27 96.18 -39.90 28.51
CA GLY A 27 96.07 -41.22 29.12
C GLY A 27 95.24 -41.27 30.42
N GLY A 28 95.04 -40.12 31.08
CA GLY A 28 94.18 -39.97 32.27
C GLY A 28 92.71 -39.64 31.97
N MET A 29 92.25 -39.73 30.73
CA MET A 29 90.86 -39.40 30.37
C MET A 29 89.88 -40.47 30.84
N GLU A 30 89.05 -40.14 31.85
CA GLU A 30 88.04 -41.05 32.44
C GLU A 30 86.70 -41.08 31.68
N SER A 31 86.53 -40.23 30.67
CA SER A 31 85.29 -40.10 29.89
C SER A 31 84.86 -41.43 29.26
N ALA A 32 83.58 -41.78 29.45
CA ALA A 32 82.92 -42.85 28.72
C ALA A 32 82.32 -42.37 27.38
N LEU A 33 82.18 -41.05 27.20
CA LEU A 33 81.58 -40.43 26.02
C LEU A 33 82.57 -40.21 24.88
N PHE A 34 83.76 -39.69 25.16
CA PHE A 34 84.75 -39.27 24.18
C PHE A 34 86.14 -39.68 24.64
N LYS A 35 86.94 -40.24 23.75
CA LYS A 35 88.32 -40.63 23.99
C LYS A 35 89.18 -40.13 22.85
N VAL A 36 90.38 -39.68 23.18
CA VAL A 36 91.37 -39.26 22.20
C VAL A 36 92.68 -40.02 22.45
N GLY A 37 93.50 -40.18 21.41
CA GLY A 37 94.74 -40.93 21.47
C GLY A 37 95.67 -40.47 22.60
N ASN A 38 96.43 -41.41 23.16
CA ASN A 38 97.10 -41.28 24.46
C ASN A 38 97.97 -40.04 24.64
N SER A 39 98.70 -39.56 23.62
CA SER A 39 99.46 -38.30 23.74
C SER A 39 99.62 -37.59 22.39
N GLY A 40 99.69 -36.26 22.41
CA GLY A 40 99.88 -35.44 21.21
C GLY A 40 100.87 -34.30 21.42
N THR A 41 101.58 -33.91 20.37
CA THR A 41 102.56 -32.80 20.43
C THR A 41 101.85 -31.45 20.53
N ILE A 42 102.20 -30.65 21.54
CA ILE A 42 101.71 -29.27 21.68
C ILE A 42 102.42 -28.41 20.64
N PHE A 43 101.68 -27.78 19.73
CA PHE A 43 102.25 -26.87 18.73
C PHE A 43 102.24 -25.42 19.19
N THR A 44 101.27 -25.04 20.04
CA THR A 44 101.23 -23.74 20.70
C THR A 44 100.29 -23.78 21.90
N ALA A 45 100.43 -22.85 22.82
CA ALA A 45 99.54 -22.67 23.96
C ALA A 45 99.34 -21.17 24.18
N GLY A 46 98.31 -20.80 24.94
CA GLY A 46 98.02 -19.41 25.22
C GLY A 46 96.89 -19.24 26.21
N TRP A 47 96.65 -17.98 26.53
CA TRP A 47 95.48 -17.56 27.28
C TRP A 47 94.42 -17.08 26.29
N ALA A 48 93.28 -17.78 26.24
CA ALA A 48 92.18 -17.47 25.33
C ALA A 48 91.09 -16.68 26.04
N LEU A 49 90.71 -15.57 25.40
CA LEU A 49 89.56 -14.77 25.77
C LEU A 49 88.43 -15.06 24.78
N PRO A 50 87.27 -15.56 25.24
CA PRO A 50 86.12 -15.78 24.35
C PRO A 50 85.68 -14.44 23.76
N THR A 51 85.37 -14.47 22.48
CA THR A 51 84.89 -13.27 21.77
C THR A 51 83.44 -13.48 21.35
N VAL A 52 82.69 -12.38 21.33
CA VAL A 52 81.31 -12.36 20.86
C VAL A 52 81.10 -11.10 20.02
N VAL A 53 80.33 -11.22 18.95
CA VAL A 53 79.87 -10.07 18.16
C VAL A 53 78.48 -9.72 18.69
N THR A 54 78.36 -8.61 19.42
CA THR A 54 77.10 -8.14 20.00
C THR A 54 77.12 -6.62 20.23
N THR A 55 76.00 -6.03 20.63
CA THR A 55 75.92 -4.62 21.01
C THR A 55 76.35 -4.43 22.47
N ALA A 56 76.91 -3.26 22.81
CA ALA A 56 77.54 -3.02 24.11
C ALA A 56 76.57 -3.18 25.31
N ASP A 57 75.29 -2.94 25.10
CA ASP A 57 74.19 -3.11 26.06
C ASP A 57 73.79 -4.57 26.31
N GLN A 58 74.19 -5.50 25.44
CA GLN A 58 73.95 -6.93 25.61
C GLN A 58 75.13 -7.70 26.22
N LEU A 59 76.23 -7.01 26.56
CA LEU A 59 77.35 -7.61 27.28
C LEU A 59 77.00 -7.75 28.76
N GLY A 60 76.87 -8.99 29.24
CA GLY A 60 76.79 -9.29 30.67
C GLY A 60 78.11 -9.04 31.41
N PRO A 61 78.13 -9.16 32.75
CA PRO A 61 79.37 -9.10 33.52
C PRO A 61 80.35 -10.17 33.04
N ALA A 62 81.64 -9.81 32.96
CA ALA A 62 82.70 -10.75 32.59
C ALA A 62 82.68 -11.96 33.53
N ASN A 63 82.57 -13.16 32.96
CA ASN A 63 82.51 -14.41 33.70
C ASN A 63 83.82 -15.20 33.53
N GLY A 64 84.53 -15.40 34.63
CA GLY A 64 85.78 -16.14 34.68
C GLY A 64 87.01 -15.34 34.22
N ALA A 65 88.17 -15.98 34.35
CA ALA A 65 89.47 -15.39 34.02
C ALA A 65 89.94 -15.74 32.59
N GLY A 66 89.04 -16.08 31.66
CA GLY A 66 89.39 -16.67 30.36
C GLY A 66 89.76 -18.16 30.47
N PHE A 67 90.27 -18.72 29.37
CA PHE A 67 90.61 -20.14 29.26
C PHE A 67 92.12 -20.32 29.04
N LEU A 68 92.70 -21.36 29.60
CA LEU A 68 93.92 -21.94 29.07
C LEU A 68 93.59 -22.57 27.72
N TRP A 69 94.29 -22.16 26.67
CA TRP A 69 94.16 -22.68 25.31
C TRP A 69 95.42 -23.47 24.98
N VAL A 70 95.27 -24.72 24.54
CA VAL A 70 96.39 -25.59 24.15
C VAL A 70 96.09 -26.18 22.78
N GLY A 71 96.94 -25.86 21.82
CA GLY A 71 96.88 -26.38 20.46
C GLY A 71 97.76 -27.62 20.31
N ILE A 72 97.16 -28.72 19.87
CA ILE A 72 97.80 -30.02 19.69
C ILE A 72 97.80 -30.41 18.21
N ASN A 73 98.92 -30.96 17.75
CA ASN A 73 99.13 -31.29 16.35
C ASN A 73 98.13 -32.36 15.85
N PRO A 74 97.86 -32.39 14.54
CA PRO A 74 96.95 -33.37 13.96
C PRO A 74 97.44 -34.82 14.05
N GLY A 75 96.52 -35.77 13.85
CA GLY A 75 96.83 -37.20 13.71
C GLY A 75 96.50 -38.07 14.92
N LEU A 76 95.81 -37.54 15.93
CA LEU A 76 95.31 -38.34 17.05
C LEU A 76 94.02 -39.07 16.64
N SER A 77 93.82 -40.27 17.19
CA SER A 77 92.59 -41.03 17.01
C SER A 77 91.56 -40.55 18.04
N ALA A 78 90.36 -40.15 17.60
CA ALA A 78 89.22 -39.82 18.44
C ALA A 78 88.14 -40.89 18.30
N GLY A 79 87.67 -41.41 19.43
CA GLY A 79 86.51 -42.30 19.53
C GLY A 79 85.44 -41.66 20.41
N TRP A 80 84.18 -41.96 20.13
CA TRP A 80 83.07 -41.61 21.03
C TRP A 80 82.12 -42.78 21.18
N ALA A 81 81.24 -42.72 22.17
CA ALA A 81 80.26 -43.78 22.38
C ALA A 81 79.41 -43.97 21.11
N ALA A 82 79.07 -45.23 20.78
CA ALA A 82 78.38 -45.62 19.55
C ALA A 82 79.17 -45.41 18.24
N LEU A 83 80.48 -45.11 18.28
CA LEU A 83 81.34 -45.12 17.10
C LEU A 83 82.09 -46.46 17.00
N GLU A 84 81.93 -47.18 15.88
CA GLU A 84 82.56 -48.50 15.68
C GLU A 84 84.07 -48.40 15.43
N LYS A 85 84.51 -47.37 14.70
CA LYS A 85 85.91 -47.15 14.33
C LYS A 85 86.31 -45.71 14.64
N SER A 86 87.30 -45.54 15.51
CA SER A 86 87.86 -44.23 15.83
C SER A 86 88.37 -43.51 14.59
N ALA A 87 88.24 -42.19 14.59
CA ALA A 87 88.57 -41.31 13.48
C ALA A 87 89.82 -40.47 13.75
N LEU A 88 90.62 -40.18 12.73
CA LEU A 88 91.75 -39.26 12.86
C LEU A 88 91.27 -37.82 12.98
N THR A 89 91.80 -37.10 13.96
CA THR A 89 91.54 -35.68 14.15
C THR A 89 92.55 -34.81 13.42
N GLY A 90 92.08 -33.64 13.00
CA GLY A 90 92.87 -32.49 12.63
C GLY A 90 93.54 -31.88 13.86
N LYS A 91 93.83 -30.58 13.79
CA LYS A 91 94.31 -29.85 14.96
C LYS A 91 93.27 -29.97 16.07
N ILE A 92 93.73 -30.30 17.28
CA ILE A 92 92.91 -30.31 18.48
C ILE A 92 93.22 -29.04 19.27
N VAL A 93 92.19 -28.39 19.76
CA VAL A 93 92.27 -27.28 20.68
C VAL A 93 91.63 -27.70 21.99
N LEU A 94 92.42 -27.70 23.06
CA LEU A 94 91.95 -27.90 24.43
C LEU A 94 91.79 -26.52 25.09
N LEU A 95 90.60 -26.26 25.60
CA LEU A 95 90.24 -25.10 26.38
C LEU A 95 89.93 -25.55 27.81
N ALA A 96 90.62 -24.98 28.79
CA ALA A 96 90.43 -25.31 30.20
C ALA A 96 90.23 -24.05 31.04
N ALA A 97 89.20 -24.05 31.89
CA ALA A 97 88.95 -23.05 32.91
C ALA A 97 88.50 -23.77 34.20
N PRO A 98 88.51 -23.12 35.38
CA PRO A 98 88.01 -23.74 36.60
C PRO A 98 86.60 -24.35 36.40
N GLY A 99 86.49 -25.66 36.60
CA GLY A 99 85.25 -26.42 36.46
C GLY A 99 84.76 -26.67 35.02
N ASN A 100 85.54 -26.32 33.98
CA ASN A 100 85.16 -26.50 32.58
C ASN A 100 86.34 -26.95 31.70
N LEU A 101 86.12 -28.00 30.92
CA LEU A 101 87.01 -28.50 29.88
C LEU A 101 86.25 -28.56 28.56
N LEU A 102 86.84 -28.01 27.50
CA LEU A 102 86.31 -28.06 26.14
C LEU A 102 87.40 -28.54 25.19
N ILE A 103 87.11 -29.52 24.38
CA ILE A 103 87.95 -29.97 23.28
C ILE A 103 87.23 -29.62 21.98
N VAL A 104 87.90 -28.89 21.10
CA VAL A 104 87.44 -28.61 19.74
C VAL A 104 88.41 -29.25 18.77
N ALA A 105 87.91 -30.06 17.85
CA ALA A 105 88.75 -30.67 16.82
C ALA A 105 88.02 -30.70 15.48
N THR A 106 88.77 -30.89 14.40
CA THR A 106 88.20 -31.22 13.09
C THR A 106 88.48 -32.68 12.76
N LEU A 107 87.68 -33.32 11.90
CA LEU A 107 87.95 -34.67 11.41
C LEU A 107 88.89 -34.65 10.19
N GLN A 108 89.86 -35.57 10.10
CA GLN A 108 90.73 -35.74 8.91
C GLN A 108 90.23 -36.77 7.91
N GLU A 109 89.26 -37.59 8.31
CA GLU A 109 88.56 -38.55 7.48
C GLU A 109 87.05 -38.36 7.65
N ALA A 110 86.28 -38.87 6.69
CA ALA A 110 84.83 -38.91 6.83
C ALA A 110 84.47 -40.01 7.83
N VAL A 111 83.47 -39.74 8.67
CA VAL A 111 82.97 -40.69 9.67
C VAL A 111 81.53 -41.01 9.38
N HIS A 112 81.24 -42.31 9.37
CA HIS A 112 79.90 -42.85 9.22
C HIS A 112 79.49 -43.52 10.53
N GLN A 113 78.29 -43.23 11.01
CA GLN A 113 77.74 -43.79 12.23
C GLN A 113 76.28 -44.17 12.02
N THR A 114 75.96 -45.44 12.23
CA THR A 114 74.60 -45.94 12.17
C THR A 114 74.03 -46.10 13.58
N LEU A 115 72.85 -45.56 13.84
CA LEU A 115 72.06 -45.85 15.04
C LEU A 115 70.86 -46.72 14.66
N PHE A 116 70.69 -47.85 15.32
CA PHE A 116 69.53 -48.72 15.15
C PHE A 116 68.41 -48.31 16.11
N LEU A 117 67.22 -48.05 15.56
CA LEU A 117 66.00 -47.60 16.25
C LEU A 117 65.06 -48.79 16.51
N TRP A 118 63.77 -48.70 16.21
CA TRP A 118 62.82 -49.82 16.39
C TRP A 118 62.87 -50.86 15.25
N ALA A 119 62.19 -52.00 15.44
CA ALA A 119 62.06 -53.08 14.46
C ALA A 119 61.01 -52.73 13.39
N ASP A 120 61.37 -52.90 12.13
CA ASP A 120 60.50 -52.68 10.96
C ASP A 120 59.38 -53.71 10.94
N SER A 121 58.15 -53.24 11.13
CA SER A 121 56.96 -54.09 11.21
C SER A 121 56.58 -54.77 9.89
N GLY A 122 57.09 -54.27 8.75
CA GLY A 122 56.83 -54.82 7.41
C GLY A 122 57.87 -55.84 6.94
N SER A 123 58.94 -56.05 7.71
CA SER A 123 60.03 -56.98 7.36
C SER A 123 59.77 -58.38 7.96
N PRO A 124 59.73 -59.47 7.15
CA PRO A 124 59.68 -60.84 7.66
C PRO A 124 60.86 -61.18 8.58
N GLU A 125 61.99 -60.48 8.39
CA GLU A 125 63.23 -60.63 9.15
C GLU A 125 63.34 -59.63 10.33
N ARG A 126 62.34 -58.77 10.56
CA ARG A 126 62.32 -57.70 11.58
C ARG A 126 63.60 -56.84 11.59
N ARG A 127 64.05 -56.40 10.41
CA ARG A 127 65.20 -55.49 10.29
C ARG A 127 64.96 -54.22 11.11
N ARG A 128 65.98 -53.67 11.78
CA ARG A 128 65.81 -52.41 12.53
C ARG A 128 65.81 -51.21 11.59
N CYS A 129 64.93 -50.24 11.85
CA CYS A 129 65.03 -48.90 11.28
C CYS A 129 66.34 -48.25 11.77
N SER A 130 66.93 -47.34 10.98
CA SER A 130 68.21 -46.75 11.32
C SER A 130 68.34 -45.26 10.99
N LEU A 131 69.29 -44.60 11.65
CA LEU A 131 69.81 -43.28 11.29
C LEU A 131 71.28 -43.43 10.90
N ASP A 132 71.60 -43.09 9.67
CA ASP A 132 72.97 -43.01 9.19
C ASP A 132 73.42 -41.56 9.26
N PHE A 133 74.38 -41.29 10.14
CA PHE A 133 75.00 -39.99 10.34
C PHE A 133 76.37 -39.97 9.67
N ASP A 134 76.56 -39.02 8.75
CA ASP A 134 77.79 -38.83 7.99
C ASP A 134 78.43 -37.49 8.35
N ALA A 135 79.55 -37.54 9.08
CA ALA A 135 80.40 -36.36 9.28
C ALA A 135 81.46 -36.30 8.16
N PRO A 136 81.48 -35.27 7.32
CA PRO A 136 82.49 -35.16 6.27
C PRO A 136 83.88 -34.88 6.85
N LYS A 137 84.92 -35.16 6.06
CA LYS A 137 86.27 -34.67 6.36
C LYS A 137 86.24 -33.15 6.57
N GLY A 138 86.83 -32.69 7.67
CA GLY A 138 86.81 -31.28 8.09
C GLY A 138 85.64 -30.91 9.01
N ALA A 139 84.70 -31.82 9.27
CA ALA A 139 83.63 -31.59 10.23
C ALA A 139 84.19 -31.24 11.62
N VAL A 140 83.56 -30.29 12.29
CA VAL A 140 83.94 -29.85 13.62
C VAL A 140 83.26 -30.74 14.65
N LEU A 141 84.05 -31.19 15.64
CA LEU A 141 83.56 -31.85 16.85
C LEU A 141 83.88 -31.00 18.08
N PHE A 142 82.98 -31.05 19.04
CA PHE A 142 83.07 -30.43 20.34
C PHE A 142 82.89 -31.51 21.41
N TYR A 143 83.75 -31.51 22.41
CA TYR A 143 83.56 -32.27 23.63
C TYR A 143 83.65 -31.32 24.81
N PHE A 144 82.65 -31.34 25.68
CA PHE A 144 82.54 -30.48 26.85
C PHE A 144 82.39 -31.32 28.11
N ALA A 145 83.15 -30.98 29.15
CA ALA A 145 83.04 -31.55 30.48
C ALA A 145 83.04 -30.41 31.51
N GLY A 146 81.96 -30.30 32.28
CA GLY A 146 81.83 -29.40 33.41
C GLY A 146 81.49 -30.17 34.70
N SER A 147 81.37 -29.46 35.83
CA SER A 147 81.18 -30.10 37.15
C SER A 147 79.98 -31.05 37.25
N ASN A 148 78.93 -30.88 36.42
CA ASN A 148 77.70 -31.67 36.47
C ASN A 148 77.19 -32.13 35.09
N VAL A 149 77.93 -31.92 34.01
CA VAL A 149 77.48 -32.27 32.66
C VAL A 149 78.68 -32.63 31.80
N GLU A 150 78.50 -33.66 30.99
CA GLU A 150 79.47 -34.09 29.99
C GLU A 150 78.73 -34.29 28.67
N SER A 151 79.23 -33.69 27.60
CA SER A 151 78.60 -33.78 26.29
C SER A 151 79.61 -33.82 25.15
N PHE A 152 79.20 -34.44 24.05
CA PHE A 152 79.91 -34.49 22.79
C PHE A 152 78.96 -34.05 21.68
N ILE A 153 79.45 -33.33 20.68
CA ILE A 153 78.68 -32.87 19.51
C ILE A 153 79.57 -32.95 18.27
N VAL A 154 79.07 -33.50 17.18
CA VAL A 154 79.70 -33.44 15.86
C VAL A 154 78.67 -33.03 14.80
N PHE A 155 79.10 -32.28 13.80
CA PHE A 155 78.22 -31.78 12.73
C PHE A 155 78.41 -32.56 11.43
N GLY A 156 77.31 -32.82 10.72
CA GLY A 156 77.30 -33.66 9.53
C GLY A 156 75.94 -33.64 8.83
N ALA A 157 75.63 -34.73 8.13
CA ALA A 157 74.34 -34.98 7.49
C ALA A 157 73.70 -36.26 8.04
N VAL A 158 72.38 -36.38 7.97
CA VAL A 158 71.63 -37.56 8.39
C VAL A 158 70.77 -38.10 7.27
N GLN A 159 70.80 -39.41 7.10
CA GLN A 159 69.83 -40.16 6.32
C GLN A 159 69.10 -41.15 7.24
N ALA A 160 67.78 -41.05 7.33
CA ALA A 160 66.98 -41.99 8.12
C ALA A 160 66.33 -43.05 7.23
N HIS A 161 66.47 -44.30 7.63
CA HIS A 161 65.86 -45.47 7.02
C HIS A 161 64.74 -45.98 7.93
N VAL A 162 63.55 -45.40 7.77
CA VAL A 162 62.38 -45.66 8.64
C VAL A 162 61.23 -46.28 7.87
N ASP A 163 60.44 -47.12 8.53
CA ASP A 163 59.25 -47.78 7.95
C ASP A 163 57.99 -46.91 7.98
N ARG A 164 57.99 -45.82 8.76
CA ARG A 164 56.86 -44.89 8.94
C ARG A 164 57.32 -43.44 9.21
N PRO A 165 56.54 -42.41 8.82
CA PRO A 165 55.29 -42.48 8.05
C PRO A 165 55.53 -42.88 6.59
N VAL A 166 54.46 -43.26 5.88
CA VAL A 166 54.49 -43.59 4.44
C VAL A 166 53.73 -42.54 3.64
N ALA A 167 54.10 -42.39 2.36
CA ALA A 167 53.35 -41.58 1.42
C ALA A 167 52.01 -42.27 1.06
N ALA A 168 51.07 -41.50 0.51
CA ALA A 168 49.74 -41.97 0.11
C ALA A 168 49.78 -43.09 -0.95
N ASP A 169 50.89 -43.23 -1.70
CA ASP A 169 51.12 -44.32 -2.65
C ASP A 169 51.74 -45.58 -2.01
N GLY A 170 51.86 -45.61 -0.68
CA GLY A 170 52.44 -46.71 0.10
C GLY A 170 53.97 -46.76 0.12
N ARG A 171 54.66 -45.83 -0.55
CA ARG A 171 56.14 -45.77 -0.52
C ARG A 171 56.64 -45.15 0.78
N ARG A 172 57.82 -45.61 1.24
CA ARG A 172 58.52 -44.98 2.35
C ARG A 172 58.94 -43.56 1.97
N ILE A 173 58.81 -42.62 2.89
CA ILE A 173 59.25 -41.25 2.65
C ILE A 173 60.78 -41.17 2.69
N ARG A 174 61.35 -40.31 1.85
CA ARG A 174 62.78 -39.99 1.93
C ARG A 174 63.03 -39.03 3.09
N VAL A 175 63.86 -39.45 4.04
CA VAL A 175 64.24 -38.65 5.19
C VAL A 175 65.73 -38.34 5.10
N THR A 176 66.07 -37.22 4.47
CA THR A 176 67.45 -36.76 4.31
C THR A 176 67.56 -35.34 4.82
N VAL A 177 68.54 -35.09 5.70
CA VAL A 177 68.76 -33.80 6.34
C VAL A 177 70.24 -33.43 6.19
N PRO A 178 70.58 -32.45 5.32
CA PRO A 178 71.97 -32.17 4.94
C PRO A 178 72.78 -31.39 5.98
N ALA A 179 72.12 -30.76 6.95
CA ALA A 179 72.75 -30.06 8.06
C ALA A 179 72.20 -30.61 9.38
N ALA A 180 73.00 -31.43 10.07
CA ALA A 180 72.62 -32.10 11.29
C ALA A 180 73.74 -32.06 12.33
N ALA A 181 73.37 -32.19 13.60
CA ALA A 181 74.23 -32.39 14.74
C ALA A 181 73.92 -33.77 15.35
N PHE A 182 74.98 -34.53 15.62
CA PHE A 182 74.93 -35.72 16.46
C PHE A 182 75.58 -35.38 17.80
N SER A 183 74.81 -35.51 18.87
CA SER A 183 75.24 -35.16 20.21
C SER A 183 75.05 -36.33 21.16
N LEU A 184 75.99 -36.48 22.10
CA LEU A 184 75.89 -37.42 23.21
C LEU A 184 75.96 -36.64 24.52
N VAL A 185 75.17 -37.05 25.50
CA VAL A 185 75.18 -36.46 26.84
C VAL A 185 75.21 -37.58 27.88
N GLN A 186 76.10 -37.45 28.87
CA GLN A 186 76.22 -38.41 29.96
C GLN A 186 75.17 -38.08 31.03
N PHE A 187 74.28 -39.03 31.29
CA PHE A 187 73.38 -39.01 32.44
C PHE A 187 73.88 -39.99 33.51
N PRO A 188 73.43 -39.88 34.78
CA PRO A 188 73.94 -40.75 35.86
C PRO A 188 73.78 -42.27 35.62
N GLN A 189 72.85 -42.68 34.74
CA GLN A 189 72.52 -44.10 34.51
C GLN A 189 72.71 -44.57 33.06
N HIS A 190 72.95 -43.68 32.10
CA HIS A 190 73.08 -44.02 30.67
C HIS A 190 73.72 -42.89 29.87
N ILE A 191 74.10 -43.19 28.63
CA ILE A 191 74.48 -42.20 27.62
C ILE A 191 73.26 -41.93 26.74
N GLN A 192 72.88 -40.67 26.59
CA GLN A 192 71.77 -40.24 25.75
C GLN A 192 72.30 -39.69 24.44
N ALA A 193 71.80 -40.21 23.30
CA ALA A 193 72.07 -39.62 22.00
C ALA A 193 70.95 -38.66 21.59
N PHE A 194 71.34 -37.58 20.92
CA PHE A 194 70.47 -36.61 20.26
C PHE A 194 70.95 -36.42 18.83
N VAL A 195 70.06 -36.62 17.87
CA VAL A 195 70.29 -36.30 16.46
C VAL A 195 69.31 -35.22 16.10
N SER A 196 69.78 -34.08 15.60
CA SER A 196 68.89 -33.01 15.16
C SER A 196 69.42 -32.36 13.90
N GLY A 197 68.54 -32.00 12.97
CA GLY A 197 68.99 -31.33 11.76
C GLY A 197 67.88 -30.64 11.01
N THR A 198 68.27 -29.80 10.06
CA THR A 198 67.38 -29.03 9.21
C THR A 198 67.73 -29.18 7.72
N ASN A 199 66.70 -29.13 6.88
CA ASN A 199 66.85 -29.06 5.42
C ASN A 199 66.26 -27.74 4.93
N ALA A 200 67.12 -26.74 4.70
CA ALA A 200 66.71 -25.44 4.18
C ALA A 200 66.11 -25.52 2.75
N GLY A 201 66.44 -26.56 1.99
CA GLY A 201 65.92 -26.79 0.64
C GLY A 201 64.51 -27.41 0.60
N ALA A 202 64.00 -27.92 1.72
CA ALA A 202 62.74 -28.65 1.79
C ALA A 202 61.54 -27.90 1.18
N LEU A 203 61.49 -26.57 1.32
CA LEU A 203 60.39 -25.75 0.78
C LEU A 203 60.46 -25.53 -0.73
N THR A 204 61.52 -25.95 -1.40
CA THR A 204 61.75 -25.76 -2.85
C THR A 204 61.70 -27.06 -3.66
N GLU A 205 61.68 -28.21 -2.98
CA GLU A 205 61.56 -29.53 -3.61
C GLU A 205 60.11 -29.84 -4.02
N GLY A 206 59.93 -30.94 -4.77
CA GLY A 206 58.60 -31.37 -5.21
C GLY A 206 57.77 -31.93 -4.04
N PRO A 207 56.50 -31.52 -3.87
CA PRO A 207 55.65 -32.04 -2.80
C PRO A 207 55.20 -33.48 -3.09
N PHE A 208 54.84 -34.20 -2.02
CA PHE A 208 54.19 -35.52 -2.08
C PHE A 208 52.96 -35.53 -1.15
N ALA A 209 52.14 -36.58 -1.23
CA ALA A 209 50.91 -36.67 -0.44
C ALA A 209 51.02 -37.71 0.69
N ILE A 210 50.35 -37.43 1.81
CA ILE A 210 50.10 -38.34 2.93
C ILE A 210 48.59 -38.44 3.10
N ALA A 211 48.06 -39.65 3.24
CA ALA A 211 46.63 -39.87 3.44
C ALA A 211 46.30 -40.10 4.93
N LEU A 212 45.26 -39.41 5.38
CA LEU A 212 44.50 -39.64 6.61
C LEU A 212 43.22 -40.42 6.27
N GLU A 213 42.49 -40.87 7.28
CA GLU A 213 41.19 -41.57 7.13
C GLU A 213 40.13 -40.70 6.41
N ASN A 214 40.22 -39.38 6.57
CA ASN A 214 39.29 -38.40 6.02
C ASN A 214 40.00 -37.12 5.49
N ALA A 215 41.27 -37.23 5.07
CA ALA A 215 41.96 -36.15 4.37
C ALA A 215 43.17 -36.63 3.55
N LEU A 216 43.53 -35.89 2.52
CA LEU A 216 44.79 -36.00 1.78
C LEU A 216 45.62 -34.74 2.02
N LEU A 217 46.78 -34.90 2.64
CA LEU A 217 47.69 -33.80 2.97
C LEU A 217 48.85 -33.77 1.96
N LYS A 218 48.96 -32.69 1.18
CA LYS A 218 50.11 -32.42 0.31
C LYS A 218 51.17 -31.74 1.15
N VAL A 219 52.30 -32.40 1.32
CA VAL A 219 53.42 -31.95 2.16
C VAL A 219 54.70 -31.80 1.34
N GLN A 220 55.58 -30.95 1.84
CA GLN A 220 56.95 -30.84 1.34
C GLN A 220 57.83 -31.91 1.99
N PRO A 221 59.02 -32.19 1.41
CA PRO A 221 60.04 -33.02 2.06
C PRO A 221 60.40 -32.58 3.47
N VAL A 222 61.05 -33.47 4.22
CA VAL A 222 61.42 -33.28 5.61
C VAL A 222 62.24 -32.00 5.77
N SER A 223 61.73 -31.04 6.56
CA SER A 223 62.42 -29.79 6.88
C SER A 223 63.21 -29.87 8.18
N VAL A 224 62.75 -30.69 9.13
CA VAL A 224 63.41 -30.92 10.43
C VAL A 224 63.32 -32.39 10.79
N LEU A 225 64.43 -32.93 11.30
CA LEU A 225 64.47 -34.23 11.97
C LEU A 225 65.03 -34.03 13.39
N SER A 226 64.42 -34.71 14.36
CA SER A 226 64.99 -34.85 15.69
C SER A 226 64.79 -36.27 16.19
N ALA A 227 65.85 -36.92 16.66
CA ALA A 227 65.79 -38.22 17.30
C ALA A 227 66.52 -38.17 18.64
N ASN A 228 66.00 -38.86 19.65
CA ASN A 228 66.68 -38.96 20.93
C ASN A 228 66.33 -40.25 21.67
N GLY A 229 67.31 -40.83 22.35
CA GLY A 229 67.14 -42.01 23.19
C GLY A 229 68.45 -42.43 23.87
N PRO A 230 68.37 -43.26 24.93
CA PRO A 230 69.55 -43.89 25.50
C PRO A 230 70.20 -44.82 24.45
N VAL A 231 71.54 -44.84 24.41
CA VAL A 231 72.31 -45.67 23.48
C VAL A 231 73.23 -46.65 24.19
N VAL A 232 73.26 -47.89 23.69
CA VAL A 232 74.22 -48.93 24.11
C VAL A 232 74.87 -49.50 22.85
N GLY A 233 76.15 -49.18 22.64
CA GLY A 233 76.77 -49.34 21.32
C GLY A 233 75.95 -48.53 20.29
N ASN A 234 75.61 -49.14 19.16
CA ASN A 234 74.84 -48.49 18.09
C ASN A 234 73.32 -48.63 18.25
N ASN A 235 72.85 -49.21 19.36
CA ASN A 235 71.43 -49.50 19.55
C ASN A 235 70.76 -48.43 20.42
N MET A 236 69.70 -47.83 19.89
CA MET A 236 68.76 -46.97 20.59
C MET A 236 67.47 -47.77 20.83
N ASP A 237 67.48 -48.62 21.86
CA ASP A 237 66.38 -49.58 22.11
C ASP A 237 65.09 -48.93 22.62
N SER A 238 65.17 -47.72 23.14
CA SER A 238 64.03 -46.86 23.44
C SER A 238 64.34 -45.43 23.01
N GLY A 239 63.31 -44.66 22.64
CA GLY A 239 63.51 -43.30 22.16
C GLY A 239 62.30 -42.70 21.47
N ALA A 240 62.55 -41.53 20.88
CA ALA A 240 61.60 -40.82 20.04
C ALA A 240 62.29 -40.30 18.77
N LEU A 241 61.55 -40.30 17.67
CA LEU A 241 61.93 -39.69 16.39
C LEU A 241 60.78 -38.78 15.95
N ALA A 242 61.07 -37.50 15.74
CA ALA A 242 60.14 -36.52 15.18
C ALA A 242 60.64 -36.05 13.81
N ILE A 243 59.74 -36.03 12.84
CA ILE A 243 59.97 -35.57 11.47
C ILE A 243 58.94 -34.49 11.15
N THR A 244 59.41 -33.31 10.77
CA THR A 244 58.55 -32.18 10.39
C THR A 244 58.50 -32.04 8.88
N LEU A 245 57.28 -32.01 8.35
CA LEU A 245 56.93 -31.93 6.94
C LEU A 245 56.10 -30.65 6.73
N PRO A 246 56.62 -29.61 6.05
CA PRO A 246 55.85 -28.40 5.80
C PRO A 246 54.57 -28.71 5.02
N LEU A 247 53.42 -28.23 5.50
CA LEU A 247 52.14 -28.45 4.83
C LEU A 247 52.00 -27.48 3.66
N ASN A 248 51.66 -28.03 2.49
CA ASN A 248 51.49 -27.27 1.26
C ASN A 248 50.01 -27.12 0.88
N SER A 249 49.20 -28.16 0.99
CA SER A 249 47.73 -28.08 0.90
C SER A 249 47.08 -29.27 1.62
N GLY A 250 45.80 -29.15 1.98
CA GLY A 250 45.03 -30.24 2.60
C GLY A 250 43.66 -30.34 1.96
N ILE A 251 43.32 -31.54 1.49
CA ILE A 251 42.04 -31.83 0.86
C ILE A 251 41.29 -32.78 1.80
N PRO A 252 40.21 -32.34 2.47
CA PRO A 252 39.40 -33.25 3.29
C PRO A 252 38.75 -34.30 2.38
N THR A 253 38.50 -35.50 2.89
CA THR A 253 37.90 -36.62 2.16
C THR A 253 36.89 -37.32 3.07
N LEU A 254 36.02 -38.17 2.51
CA LEU A 254 35.23 -39.11 3.30
C LEU A 254 35.75 -40.54 3.06
N PRO A 255 35.65 -41.43 4.06
CA PRO A 255 36.12 -42.80 3.94
C PRO A 255 35.29 -43.64 2.96
N ASP A 256 34.00 -43.34 2.86
CA ASP A 256 33.05 -43.96 1.94
C ASP A 256 32.99 -43.20 0.60
N PRO A 257 32.48 -43.80 -0.50
CA PRO A 257 32.31 -43.08 -1.77
C PRO A 257 31.56 -41.77 -1.57
N TYR A 258 32.14 -40.67 -2.06
CA TYR A 258 31.62 -39.32 -1.83
C TYR A 258 31.66 -38.46 -3.10
N ALA A 259 30.79 -37.46 -3.15
CA ALA A 259 30.87 -36.35 -4.10
C ALA A 259 31.44 -35.12 -3.41
N ALA A 260 32.23 -34.33 -4.13
CA ALA A 260 32.85 -33.13 -3.56
C ALA A 260 32.90 -31.94 -4.52
N SER A 261 32.94 -30.73 -3.96
CA SER A 261 32.94 -29.47 -4.70
C SER A 261 34.34 -28.85 -4.92
N PHE A 262 35.40 -29.68 -4.98
CA PHE A 262 36.81 -29.26 -4.92
C PHE A 262 37.39 -28.52 -6.12
N ASP A 263 36.64 -28.29 -7.21
CA ASP A 263 37.18 -27.61 -8.41
C ASP A 263 37.79 -26.23 -8.12
N ALA A 264 37.45 -25.60 -6.99
CA ALA A 264 38.02 -24.32 -6.54
C ALA A 264 39.34 -24.40 -5.73
N ILE A 265 39.74 -25.57 -5.20
CA ILE A 265 40.87 -25.71 -4.24
C ILE A 265 42.16 -26.24 -4.89
N LEU A 266 42.06 -26.88 -6.05
CA LEU A 266 43.21 -27.50 -6.73
C LEU A 266 44.30 -26.49 -7.17
N THR A 267 44.00 -25.19 -7.15
CA THR A 267 44.89 -24.11 -7.63
C THR A 267 45.60 -23.31 -6.54
N GLU A 268 45.22 -23.48 -5.27
CA GLU A 268 45.79 -22.68 -4.16
C GLU A 268 46.67 -23.56 -3.26
N ASP A 269 48.00 -23.46 -3.43
CA ASP A 269 48.94 -23.91 -2.41
C ASP A 269 48.88 -22.91 -1.23
N PHE A 270 48.85 -23.39 0.02
CA PHE A 270 48.99 -22.53 1.20
C PHE A 270 50.27 -21.69 1.08
N PRO A 271 50.32 -20.50 1.69
CA PRO A 271 51.57 -19.76 1.81
C PRO A 271 52.62 -20.67 2.46
N ARG A 272 53.69 -20.97 1.72
CA ARG A 272 54.71 -21.94 2.12
C ARG A 272 55.20 -21.63 3.54
N GLY A 273 55.09 -22.61 4.45
CA GLY A 273 55.55 -22.48 5.84
C GLY A 273 54.49 -22.05 6.86
N SER A 274 53.21 -21.94 6.49
CA SER A 274 52.13 -21.53 7.39
C SER A 274 51.66 -22.61 8.37
N ALA A 275 51.93 -23.89 8.08
CA ALA A 275 51.66 -25.04 8.94
C ALA A 275 52.62 -26.19 8.59
N SER A 276 52.75 -27.17 9.47
CA SER A 276 53.56 -28.37 9.26
C SER A 276 52.87 -29.59 9.85
N VAL A 277 53.05 -30.73 9.19
CA VAL A 277 52.73 -32.04 9.73
C VAL A 277 53.95 -32.54 10.49
N VAL A 278 53.79 -32.85 11.77
CA VAL A 278 54.83 -33.46 12.60
C VAL A 278 54.46 -34.91 12.84
N ALA A 279 55.25 -35.82 12.28
CA ALA A 279 55.14 -37.25 12.55
C ALA A 279 56.12 -37.63 13.67
N THR A 280 55.62 -38.16 14.77
CA THR A 280 56.43 -38.59 15.91
C THR A 280 56.29 -40.10 16.10
N VAL A 281 57.41 -40.80 16.10
CA VAL A 281 57.49 -42.23 16.44
C VAL A 281 58.15 -42.37 17.80
N THR A 282 57.46 -43.00 18.75
CA THR A 282 58.02 -43.32 20.07
C THR A 282 58.09 -44.83 20.24
N TRP A 283 59.13 -45.31 20.92
CA TRP A 283 59.28 -46.73 21.22
C TRP A 283 59.88 -46.93 22.61
N ALA A 284 59.27 -47.82 23.38
CA ALA A 284 59.76 -48.22 24.71
C ALA A 284 60.72 -49.42 24.63
N ALA A 285 60.59 -50.22 23.57
CA ALA A 285 61.45 -51.33 23.20
C ALA A 285 61.43 -51.43 21.66
N PRO A 286 62.40 -52.11 21.02
CA PRO A 286 62.47 -52.19 19.55
C PRO A 286 61.21 -52.78 18.91
N GLU A 287 60.52 -53.71 19.58
CA GLU A 287 59.32 -54.38 19.08
C GLU A 287 58.02 -53.58 19.31
N SER A 288 58.08 -52.45 20.04
CA SER A 288 56.90 -51.71 20.49
C SER A 288 56.99 -50.22 20.10
N SER A 289 56.84 -49.93 18.80
CA SER A 289 56.79 -48.56 18.28
C SER A 289 55.36 -48.09 18.01
N GLN A 290 55.08 -46.82 18.33
CA GLN A 290 53.81 -46.15 18.04
C GLN A 290 54.09 -44.86 17.28
N MET A 291 53.21 -44.52 16.34
CA MET A 291 53.30 -43.30 15.56
C MET A 291 52.12 -42.39 15.90
N ASP A 292 52.42 -41.10 16.03
CA ASP A 292 51.45 -40.01 16.18
C ASP A 292 51.71 -38.96 15.09
N LEU A 293 50.65 -38.29 14.64
CA LEU A 293 50.71 -37.28 13.58
C LEU A 293 49.94 -36.05 14.03
N LYS A 294 50.59 -34.89 14.00
CA LYS A 294 49.99 -33.61 14.42
C LYS A 294 50.12 -32.55 13.34
N LEU A 295 49.08 -31.73 13.21
CA LEU A 295 49.16 -30.47 12.47
C LEU A 295 49.64 -29.38 13.44
N VAL A 296 50.74 -28.70 13.11
CA VAL A 296 51.30 -27.62 13.92
C VAL A 296 51.36 -26.36 13.07
N SER A 297 50.74 -25.28 13.55
CA SER A 297 50.88 -23.94 12.95
C SER A 297 51.85 -23.12 13.79
N PRO A 298 52.67 -22.21 13.21
CA PRO A 298 53.45 -21.26 13.98
C PRO A 298 52.49 -20.42 14.81
N ASN A 299 52.63 -20.45 16.14
CA ASN A 299 51.79 -19.72 17.09
C ASN A 299 51.58 -18.27 16.63
N THR A 300 50.38 -17.96 16.13
CA THR A 300 49.91 -16.58 16.04
C THR A 300 49.27 -16.27 17.39
N GLN A 301 49.98 -15.59 18.28
CA GLN A 301 49.34 -14.92 19.39
C GLN A 301 48.30 -13.93 18.81
N GLY A 302 47.04 -14.03 19.25
CA GLY A 302 46.08 -12.92 19.15
C GLY A 302 45.17 -12.85 17.92
N GLY A 303 44.73 -13.97 17.34
CA GLY A 303 43.58 -13.96 16.44
C GLY A 303 42.28 -13.86 17.23
N ASN A 304 41.62 -12.70 17.25
CA ASN A 304 40.28 -12.53 17.83
C ASN A 304 39.34 -13.64 17.30
N GLN A 305 38.79 -14.45 18.21
CA GLN A 305 37.64 -15.31 17.90
C GLN A 305 36.54 -14.41 17.34
N GLN A 306 36.30 -14.52 16.03
CA GLN A 306 35.22 -13.82 15.36
C GLN A 306 33.87 -14.37 15.86
N PRO A 307 32.82 -13.53 15.98
CA PRO A 307 31.52 -13.95 16.49
C PRO A 307 30.89 -15.05 15.62
N ILE A 308 30.20 -15.99 16.27
CA ILE A 308 29.47 -17.12 15.70
C ILE A 308 28.44 -16.68 14.62
N ASP A 309 27.97 -15.42 14.68
CA ASP A 309 27.03 -14.82 13.71
C ASP A 309 27.60 -14.68 12.28
N ALA A 310 28.91 -14.54 12.15
CA ALA A 310 29.55 -14.48 10.84
C ALA A 310 29.61 -15.86 10.17
N SER A 311 29.51 -16.97 10.92
CA SER A 311 29.63 -18.34 10.40
C SER A 311 28.37 -18.82 9.68
N PHE A 312 27.18 -18.43 10.17
CA PHE A 312 25.91 -18.83 9.55
C PHE A 312 25.52 -17.93 8.36
N THR A 313 25.86 -16.63 8.41
CA THR A 313 25.75 -15.72 7.24
C THR A 313 26.70 -16.17 6.12
N ARG A 314 27.87 -16.69 6.49
CA ARG A 314 28.81 -17.37 5.57
C ARG A 314 28.22 -18.64 4.95
N ILE A 315 27.15 -19.24 5.49
CA ILE A 315 26.06 -20.05 4.86
C ILE A 315 25.70 -19.76 3.39
N ARG A 316 25.73 -18.47 3.03
CA ARG A 316 25.01 -17.97 1.86
C ARG A 316 25.86 -17.55 0.66
N GLY A 317 27.19 -17.39 0.76
CA GLY A 317 27.88 -16.65 -0.34
C GLY A 317 29.40 -16.71 -0.56
N ALA A 318 30.18 -17.64 0.00
CA ALA A 318 31.62 -17.75 -0.35
C ALA A 318 32.08 -19.21 -0.43
N PHE A 319 33.05 -19.48 -1.30
CA PHE A 319 33.62 -20.79 -1.65
C PHE A 319 33.60 -21.79 -0.48
N ARG A 320 32.95 -22.95 -0.71
CA ARG A 320 32.82 -24.02 0.27
C ARG A 320 33.36 -25.33 -0.26
N THR A 321 33.95 -26.10 0.63
CA THR A 321 34.09 -27.53 0.43
C THR A 321 32.84 -28.22 0.95
N PHE A 322 32.08 -28.82 0.04
CA PHE A 322 31.04 -29.79 0.36
C PHE A 322 31.62 -31.19 0.15
N LEU A 323 31.37 -32.08 1.10
CA LEU A 323 31.58 -33.51 0.95
C LEU A 323 30.26 -34.21 1.22
N LEU A 324 29.65 -34.77 0.18
CA LEU A 324 28.42 -35.55 0.27
C LEU A 324 28.78 -37.03 0.28
N ASP A 325 28.43 -37.73 1.35
CA ASP A 325 28.51 -39.18 1.38
C ASP A 325 27.48 -39.76 0.38
N LEU A 326 27.91 -40.70 -0.48
CA LEU A 326 27.03 -41.39 -1.44
C LEU A 326 26.71 -42.82 -0.98
N SER A 327 27.21 -43.23 0.18
CA SER A 327 27.01 -44.56 0.72
C SER A 327 25.77 -44.62 1.63
N SER A 328 25.28 -45.83 1.85
CA SER A 328 24.27 -46.10 2.87
C SER A 328 24.86 -46.21 4.28
N ASN A 329 26.18 -46.09 4.47
CA ASN A 329 26.83 -46.21 5.78
C ASN A 329 26.68 -44.92 6.62
N ALA A 330 26.61 -43.77 5.95
CA ALA A 330 26.31 -42.47 6.55
C ALA A 330 25.00 -41.86 6.02
N ASP A 331 24.13 -42.69 5.43
CA ASP A 331 22.76 -42.33 5.02
C ASP A 331 22.65 -41.05 4.17
N GLN A 332 23.60 -40.87 3.25
CA GLN A 332 23.67 -39.72 2.34
C GLN A 332 23.74 -38.34 3.01
N PHE A 333 24.18 -38.28 4.28
CA PHE A 333 24.55 -37.01 4.89
C PHE A 333 25.90 -36.53 4.37
N GLY A 334 26.09 -35.22 4.33
CA GLY A 334 27.35 -34.60 3.99
C GLY A 334 27.86 -33.66 5.07
N VAL A 335 29.08 -33.17 4.89
CA VAL A 335 29.71 -32.14 5.71
C VAL A 335 30.09 -30.92 4.88
N ILE A 336 29.97 -29.74 5.49
CA ILE A 336 30.35 -28.45 4.92
C ILE A 336 31.48 -27.87 5.76
N LEU A 337 32.60 -27.56 5.12
CA LEU A 337 33.75 -26.89 5.73
C LEU A 337 33.79 -25.41 5.29
N PRO A 338 33.84 -24.45 6.23
CA PRO A 338 33.93 -23.03 5.92
C PRO A 338 35.38 -22.64 5.59
N SER A 339 35.62 -22.13 4.38
CA SER A 339 36.92 -21.65 3.88
C SER A 339 38.02 -22.74 3.73
N PRO A 340 38.94 -22.64 2.73
CA PRO A 340 40.11 -23.51 2.62
C PRO A 340 41.19 -23.26 3.70
N ASP A 341 41.08 -22.20 4.51
CA ASP A 341 41.95 -22.02 5.67
C ASP A 341 41.64 -23.11 6.71
N ILE A 342 42.49 -24.13 6.77
CA ILE A 342 42.47 -25.29 7.68
C ILE A 342 42.65 -24.88 9.18
N ARG A 343 42.24 -23.68 9.57
CA ARG A 343 42.31 -23.17 10.95
C ARG A 343 40.89 -23.25 11.53
N PRO A 344 40.62 -24.11 12.53
CA PRO A 344 41.51 -24.80 13.47
C PRO A 344 41.41 -26.34 13.37
N LEU A 345 41.55 -26.90 12.16
CA LEU A 345 41.54 -28.36 12.05
C LEU A 345 42.80 -28.93 12.72
N ALA A 346 42.62 -29.99 13.49
CA ALA A 346 43.70 -30.75 14.10
C ALA A 346 43.72 -32.17 13.53
N VAL A 347 44.79 -32.90 13.80
CA VAL A 347 44.82 -34.34 13.57
C VAL A 347 44.84 -35.02 14.93
N ASP A 348 43.95 -35.98 15.12
CA ASP A 348 44.02 -36.94 16.22
C ASP A 348 44.09 -38.34 15.61
N LYS A 349 45.13 -39.08 15.99
CA LYS A 349 45.52 -40.36 15.37
C LYS A 349 45.75 -40.20 13.85
N LEU A 350 44.81 -40.68 13.04
CA LEU A 350 44.85 -40.62 11.58
C LEU A 350 43.61 -39.93 11.00
N SER A 351 42.84 -39.20 11.81
CA SER A 351 41.65 -38.47 11.37
C SER A 351 41.84 -36.97 11.54
N LEU A 352 41.44 -36.21 10.52
CA LEU A 352 41.22 -34.77 10.60
C LEU A 352 40.00 -34.51 11.48
N ILE A 353 40.22 -33.76 12.56
CA ILE A 353 39.22 -33.41 13.57
C ILE A 353 38.99 -31.90 13.58
N SER A 354 37.77 -31.50 13.93
CA SER A 354 37.37 -30.09 14.04
C SER A 354 36.40 -29.92 15.21
N PRO A 355 36.37 -28.74 15.85
CA PRO A 355 35.24 -28.31 16.66
C PRO A 355 33.92 -28.46 15.89
N GLY A 356 32.89 -29.04 16.52
CA GLY A 356 31.58 -29.25 15.88
C GLY A 356 30.89 -27.95 15.42
N ASN A 357 31.20 -26.81 16.04
CA ASN A 357 30.69 -25.49 15.68
C ASN A 357 31.31 -24.88 14.41
N GLU A 358 32.28 -25.57 13.79
CA GLU A 358 32.94 -25.13 12.57
C GLU A 358 32.62 -26.00 11.36
N VAL A 359 32.02 -27.18 11.55
CA VAL A 359 31.66 -28.09 10.45
C VAL A 359 30.16 -28.31 10.45
N ALA A 360 29.45 -27.79 9.45
CA ALA A 360 28.01 -28.02 9.33
C ALA A 360 27.74 -29.42 8.73
N VAL A 361 26.67 -30.05 9.20
CA VAL A 361 26.11 -31.26 8.57
C VAL A 361 25.05 -30.85 7.57
N PHE A 362 25.00 -31.47 6.39
CA PHE A 362 24.00 -31.14 5.38
C PHE A 362 23.42 -32.37 4.69
N THR A 363 22.30 -32.18 3.99
CA THR A 363 21.77 -33.13 3.00
C THR A 363 21.58 -32.41 1.67
N LEU A 364 21.45 -33.18 0.58
CA LEU A 364 20.85 -32.65 -0.65
C LEU A 364 19.45 -32.06 -0.36
N PRO A 365 18.87 -31.27 -1.28
CA PRO A 365 17.53 -30.73 -1.11
C PRO A 365 16.55 -31.79 -0.61
N PRO A 366 16.07 -31.68 0.64
CA PRO A 366 15.36 -32.77 1.28
C PRO A 366 13.90 -32.86 0.83
N ILE A 367 13.40 -31.87 0.08
CA ILE A 367 12.03 -31.78 -0.43
C ILE A 367 12.12 -31.31 -1.89
N SER A 368 11.43 -32.00 -2.80
CA SER A 368 11.36 -31.59 -4.20
C SER A 368 10.24 -30.56 -4.40
N TRP A 369 10.57 -29.43 -5.01
CA TRP A 369 9.61 -28.42 -5.44
C TRP A 369 9.16 -28.75 -6.85
N GLU A 370 8.15 -29.60 -6.94
CA GLU A 370 7.58 -30.04 -8.21
C GLU A 370 6.83 -28.91 -8.93
N PRO A 371 6.89 -28.84 -10.27
CA PRO A 371 5.99 -28.00 -11.05
C PRO A 371 4.52 -28.34 -10.73
N MET A 372 3.68 -27.33 -10.60
CA MET A 372 2.28 -27.51 -10.23
C MET A 372 1.33 -26.85 -11.24
N LEU A 373 0.17 -27.48 -11.44
CA LEU A 373 -0.95 -26.85 -12.11
C LEU A 373 -1.65 -25.94 -11.10
N THR A 374 -2.09 -24.77 -11.54
CA THR A 374 -2.75 -23.80 -10.65
C THR A 374 -4.21 -23.60 -11.06
N SER A 375 -5.11 -23.80 -10.09
CA SER A 375 -6.48 -23.35 -10.15
C SER A 375 -6.57 -21.99 -9.44
N LEU A 376 -6.75 -20.91 -10.21
CA LEU A 376 -6.87 -19.56 -9.68
C LEU A 376 -8.33 -19.22 -9.39
N PRO A 377 -8.62 -18.42 -8.35
CA PRO A 377 -9.95 -17.87 -8.14
C PRO A 377 -10.35 -16.95 -9.31
N THR A 378 -11.65 -16.82 -9.55
CA THR A 378 -12.18 -15.89 -10.54
C THR A 378 -11.97 -14.44 -10.10
N GLY A 379 -11.01 -13.74 -10.70
CA GLY A 379 -10.73 -12.32 -10.44
C GLY A 379 -9.26 -11.96 -10.66
N ALA A 380 -8.99 -10.81 -11.28
CA ALA A 380 -7.64 -10.36 -11.61
C ALA A 380 -6.94 -9.77 -10.36
N GLY A 381 -5.67 -10.10 -10.15
CA GLY A 381 -4.84 -9.41 -9.14
C GLY A 381 -3.58 -10.15 -8.72
N ASP A 382 -3.59 -11.48 -8.73
CA ASP A 382 -2.41 -12.27 -8.34
C ASP A 382 -1.46 -12.55 -9.50
N ILE A 383 -0.18 -12.65 -9.17
CA ILE A 383 0.88 -12.92 -10.13
C ILE A 383 0.78 -14.39 -10.57
N PRO A 384 0.93 -14.69 -11.88
CA PRO A 384 1.00 -16.07 -12.34
C PRO A 384 2.09 -16.84 -11.61
N LEU A 385 1.81 -18.10 -11.24
CA LEU A 385 2.80 -18.96 -10.62
C LEU A 385 3.91 -19.29 -11.63
N PRO A 386 5.17 -18.90 -11.39
CA PRO A 386 6.29 -19.28 -12.25
C PRO A 386 6.76 -20.71 -11.93
N PRO A 387 7.54 -21.35 -12.81
CA PRO A 387 8.17 -22.63 -12.49
C PRO A 387 9.11 -22.48 -11.27
N PRO A 388 9.27 -23.53 -10.45
CA PRO A 388 10.19 -23.52 -9.32
C PRO A 388 11.62 -23.27 -9.80
N PRO A 389 12.37 -22.32 -9.18
CA PRO A 389 13.73 -22.00 -9.62
C PRO A 389 14.75 -23.10 -9.27
N HIS A 390 14.47 -23.89 -8.23
CA HIS A 390 15.27 -25.00 -7.69
C HIS A 390 14.47 -25.70 -6.57
N ASP A 391 14.99 -26.79 -5.98
CA ASP A 391 14.34 -27.53 -4.86
C ASP A 391 14.62 -26.96 -3.44
N GLY A 392 14.96 -25.68 -3.32
CA GLY A 392 15.25 -25.02 -2.04
C GLY A 392 16.69 -25.20 -1.52
N GLY A 393 17.55 -25.87 -2.28
CA GLY A 393 18.95 -26.05 -1.90
C GLY A 393 19.13 -27.02 -0.70
N PRO A 394 20.36 -27.17 -0.18
CA PRO A 394 20.66 -28.15 0.86
C PRO A 394 20.02 -27.77 2.21
N ALA A 395 19.56 -28.77 2.97
CA ALA A 395 19.31 -28.58 4.39
C ALA A 395 20.62 -28.62 5.16
N ALA A 396 20.81 -27.72 6.11
CA ALA A 396 22.05 -27.63 6.89
C ALA A 396 21.75 -27.50 8.39
N LEU A 397 22.55 -28.20 9.19
CA LEU A 397 22.54 -28.19 10.65
C LEU A 397 23.91 -27.73 11.16
N LEU A 398 23.91 -26.91 12.20
CA LEU A 398 25.10 -26.48 12.92
C LEU A 398 24.77 -26.40 14.42
N VAL A 399 25.62 -26.96 15.27
CA VAL A 399 25.47 -26.87 16.74
C VAL A 399 26.73 -26.27 17.34
N GLU A 400 26.58 -25.43 18.37
CA GLU A 400 27.70 -24.79 19.09
C GLU A 400 28.48 -25.76 19.99
N SER A 401 28.97 -26.86 19.42
CA SER A 401 29.84 -27.84 20.08
C SER A 401 31.31 -27.46 19.92
N VAL A 402 32.07 -27.53 21.01
CA VAL A 402 33.54 -27.35 21.01
C VAL A 402 34.28 -28.68 21.09
N HIS A 403 33.56 -29.81 21.06
CA HIS A 403 34.18 -31.12 21.00
C HIS A 403 34.89 -31.28 19.67
N LEU A 404 36.13 -31.77 19.72
CA LEU A 404 36.88 -32.12 18.54
C LEU A 404 36.41 -33.49 18.05
N VAL A 405 35.76 -33.51 16.90
CA VAL A 405 35.21 -34.74 16.29
C VAL A 405 35.73 -34.91 14.88
N PRO A 406 35.86 -36.17 14.39
CA PRO A 406 36.24 -36.40 13.00
C PRO A 406 35.33 -35.66 12.04
N VAL A 407 35.93 -35.02 11.04
CA VAL A 407 35.21 -34.36 9.94
C VAL A 407 34.56 -35.43 9.05
N ALA A 408 33.42 -35.95 9.50
CA ALA A 408 32.61 -36.95 8.81
C ALA A 408 31.15 -36.87 9.30
N PRO A 409 30.14 -37.22 8.47
CA PRO A 409 28.74 -36.93 8.79
C PRO A 409 28.24 -37.64 10.06
N LYS A 410 28.45 -38.96 10.17
CA LYS A 410 27.96 -39.78 11.28
C LYS A 410 28.47 -39.34 12.66
N PRO A 411 29.79 -39.16 12.90
CA PRO A 411 30.27 -38.68 14.20
C PRO A 411 29.79 -37.26 14.52
N LEU A 412 29.67 -36.37 13.52
CA LEU A 412 29.15 -35.03 13.73
C LEU A 412 27.67 -35.00 14.14
N VAL A 413 26.82 -35.80 13.48
CA VAL A 413 25.39 -35.89 13.84
C VAL A 413 25.22 -36.40 15.28
N LEU A 414 26.02 -37.39 15.69
CA LEU A 414 25.99 -37.91 17.06
C LEU A 414 26.42 -36.85 18.08
N ASP A 415 27.53 -36.14 17.81
CA ASP A 415 27.98 -35.04 18.66
C ASP A 415 26.95 -33.92 18.76
N TYR A 416 26.27 -33.58 17.66
CA TYR A 416 25.22 -32.57 17.65
C TYR A 416 24.04 -32.95 18.54
N VAL A 417 23.63 -34.22 18.49
CA VAL A 417 22.57 -34.71 19.37
C VAL A 417 22.97 -34.60 20.83
N ASP A 418 24.20 -34.97 21.18
CA ASP A 418 24.66 -34.89 22.56
C ASP A 418 24.94 -33.44 23.01
N ALA A 419 25.40 -32.57 22.12
CA ALA A 419 25.60 -31.16 22.37
C ALA A 419 24.26 -30.43 22.62
N VAL A 420 23.22 -30.69 21.83
CA VAL A 420 21.89 -30.09 22.07
C VAL A 420 21.29 -30.60 23.40
N LYS A 421 21.44 -31.89 23.73
CA LYS A 421 21.07 -32.41 25.07
C LYS A 421 21.86 -31.70 26.19
N ALA A 422 23.13 -31.39 25.94
CA ALA A 422 23.99 -30.61 26.81
C ALA A 422 23.76 -29.08 26.72
N GLN A 423 22.58 -28.65 26.25
CA GLN A 423 22.12 -27.27 26.25
C GLN A 423 22.94 -26.34 25.35
N LYS A 424 23.56 -26.88 24.29
CA LYS A 424 24.19 -26.08 23.23
C LYS A 424 23.16 -25.59 22.23
N ARG A 425 23.44 -24.44 21.62
CA ARG A 425 22.56 -23.79 20.64
C ARG A 425 22.58 -24.54 19.32
N LEU A 426 21.40 -24.66 18.72
CA LEU A 426 21.17 -25.23 17.41
C LEU A 426 20.87 -24.10 16.42
N ARG A 427 21.49 -24.18 15.24
CA ARG A 427 21.11 -23.42 14.06
C ARG A 427 20.82 -24.40 12.93
N ALA A 428 19.68 -24.23 12.27
CA ALA A 428 19.31 -25.06 11.14
C ALA A 428 18.66 -24.22 10.05
N ARG A 429 18.95 -24.57 8.80
CA ARG A 429 18.22 -24.07 7.63
C ARG A 429 17.63 -25.28 6.93
N LEU A 430 16.30 -25.36 6.93
CA LEU A 430 15.55 -26.50 6.45
C LEU A 430 14.59 -26.04 5.37
N PRO A 431 14.71 -26.50 4.12
CA PRO A 431 13.69 -26.27 3.10
C PRO A 431 12.36 -26.86 3.56
N LEU A 432 11.31 -26.04 3.42
CA LEU A 432 9.90 -26.45 3.49
C LEU A 432 9.35 -26.54 2.06
N PRO A 433 8.16 -27.11 1.85
CA PRO A 433 7.54 -27.16 0.54
C PRO A 433 7.43 -25.80 -0.18
N TYR A 434 7.56 -25.87 -1.51
CA TYR A 434 7.19 -24.85 -2.50
C TYR A 434 7.58 -23.38 -2.21
N GLY A 435 8.82 -23.13 -1.80
CA GLY A 435 9.35 -21.77 -1.72
C GLY A 435 9.42 -21.20 -0.31
N ILE A 436 9.20 -22.01 0.72
CA ILE A 436 9.34 -21.62 2.13
C ILE A 436 10.59 -22.30 2.72
N TYR A 437 11.26 -21.62 3.63
CA TYR A 437 12.37 -22.12 4.42
C TYR A 437 12.02 -22.03 5.90
N ALA A 438 12.59 -22.92 6.72
CA ALA A 438 12.65 -22.80 8.17
C ALA A 438 14.09 -22.51 8.58
N ASP A 439 14.35 -21.27 8.98
CA ASP A 439 15.62 -20.85 9.59
C ASP A 439 15.44 -20.90 11.12
N ILE A 440 15.85 -22.01 11.73
CA ILE A 440 15.81 -22.23 13.18
C ILE A 440 17.07 -21.64 13.82
N ASP A 441 16.91 -20.79 14.83
CA ASP A 441 18.02 -20.27 15.66
C ASP A 441 17.60 -20.24 17.13
N THR A 442 18.28 -21.02 17.96
CA THR A 442 17.95 -21.18 19.39
C THR A 442 18.83 -20.28 20.26
N SER A 443 19.25 -19.12 19.76
CA SER A 443 20.24 -18.26 20.41
C SER A 443 19.78 -17.68 21.75
N ASP A 444 18.48 -17.45 21.91
CA ASP A 444 17.87 -16.82 23.09
C ASP A 444 17.63 -17.76 24.29
N LEU A 445 17.45 -19.07 24.05
CA LEU A 445 17.17 -20.07 25.09
C LEU A 445 17.78 -21.42 24.73
N PRO A 446 18.33 -22.18 25.70
CA PRO A 446 18.75 -23.55 25.44
C PRO A 446 17.55 -24.41 25.05
N PHE A 447 17.47 -24.75 23.77
CA PHE A 447 16.32 -25.40 23.11
C PHE A 447 15.80 -26.63 23.86
N HIS A 448 16.72 -27.49 24.30
CA HIS A 448 16.37 -28.71 25.01
C HIS A 448 15.89 -28.46 26.44
N ALA A 449 16.45 -27.47 27.17
CA ALA A 449 16.00 -27.12 28.52
C ALA A 449 14.58 -26.56 28.51
N ALA A 450 14.19 -25.89 27.43
CA ALA A 450 12.83 -25.43 27.23
C ALA A 450 11.85 -26.55 26.81
N GLY A 451 12.34 -27.79 26.57
CA GLY A 451 11.52 -28.94 26.20
C GLY A 451 11.45 -29.24 24.70
N GLY A 452 12.22 -28.52 23.86
CA GLY A 452 12.38 -28.85 22.44
C GLY A 452 13.12 -30.18 22.25
N VAL A 453 12.80 -30.90 21.17
CA VAL A 453 13.37 -32.22 20.88
C VAL A 453 14.37 -32.11 19.73
N PHE A 454 15.57 -32.62 19.93
CA PHE A 454 16.58 -32.83 18.90
C PHE A 454 17.26 -34.19 19.17
N ARG A 455 16.93 -35.20 18.37
CA ARG A 455 17.40 -36.58 18.60
C ARG A 455 17.49 -37.38 17.32
N LEU A 456 18.20 -38.51 17.37
CA LEU A 456 18.09 -39.52 16.33
C LEU A 456 16.77 -40.30 16.44
N ASN A 457 16.22 -40.62 15.27
CA ASN A 457 15.06 -41.48 15.10
C ASN A 457 15.47 -42.72 14.27
N THR A 458 16.19 -43.64 14.90
CA THR A 458 16.68 -44.89 14.30
C THR A 458 15.85 -46.07 14.84
N PRO A 459 14.69 -46.38 14.25
CA PRO A 459 13.87 -47.51 14.71
C PRO A 459 14.64 -48.83 14.59
N GLN A 460 14.49 -49.70 15.59
CA GLN A 460 15.06 -51.05 15.55
C GLN A 460 14.01 -52.04 15.09
N PHE A 461 14.40 -52.93 14.19
CA PHE A 461 13.58 -54.02 13.67
C PHE A 461 14.16 -55.38 14.11
N ALA A 462 13.45 -56.47 13.82
CA ALA A 462 13.98 -57.81 14.06
C ALA A 462 15.26 -58.06 13.24
N ASP A 463 16.07 -59.04 13.65
CA ASP A 463 17.29 -59.49 12.96
C ASP A 463 18.40 -58.43 12.84
N ASP A 464 18.62 -57.64 13.89
CA ASP A 464 19.66 -56.59 13.99
C ASP A 464 19.58 -55.48 12.91
N LEU A 465 18.42 -55.35 12.25
CA LEU A 465 18.16 -54.27 11.29
C LEU A 465 17.85 -52.97 12.03
N ASN A 466 18.68 -51.95 11.81
CA ASN A 466 18.48 -50.59 12.34
C ASN A 466 18.08 -49.64 11.20
N GLY A 467 17.13 -48.75 11.46
CA GLY A 467 16.83 -47.65 10.55
C GLY A 467 18.02 -46.70 10.41
N GLY A 468 18.16 -46.11 9.23
CA GLY A 468 19.22 -45.14 8.93
C GLY A 468 19.14 -43.87 9.78
N LEU A 469 20.18 -43.04 9.71
CA LEU A 469 20.26 -41.74 10.39
C LEU A 469 19.08 -40.86 9.95
N GLN A 470 18.28 -40.48 10.94
CA GLN A 470 17.21 -39.51 10.79
C GLN A 470 17.22 -38.60 12.02
N VAL A 471 17.40 -37.30 11.82
CA VAL A 471 17.38 -36.29 12.87
C VAL A 471 15.96 -35.76 13.02
N ARG A 472 15.35 -36.00 14.18
CA ARG A 472 14.01 -35.53 14.51
C ARG A 472 14.10 -34.26 15.36
N MET A 473 13.37 -33.24 14.91
CA MET A 473 13.24 -31.93 15.54
C MET A 473 11.77 -31.68 15.89
N GLU A 474 11.49 -31.26 17.12
CA GLU A 474 10.16 -30.80 17.57
C GLU A 474 10.34 -29.52 18.41
N PRO A 475 9.47 -28.51 18.25
CA PRO A 475 9.61 -27.25 18.96
C PRO A 475 9.36 -27.44 20.47
N VAL A 476 9.63 -26.40 21.23
CA VAL A 476 9.26 -26.34 22.65
C VAL A 476 7.73 -26.52 22.77
N PRO A 477 7.22 -27.51 23.53
CA PRO A 477 5.79 -27.84 23.59
C PRO A 477 5.01 -26.87 24.48
N GLN A 478 5.21 -25.57 24.25
CA GLN A 478 4.53 -24.47 24.94
C GLN A 478 3.87 -23.59 23.89
N GLU A 479 2.60 -23.23 24.11
CA GLU A 479 1.93 -22.20 23.32
C GLU A 479 2.61 -20.85 23.56
N PRO A 480 3.14 -20.17 22.52
CA PRO A 480 3.73 -18.83 22.68
C PRO A 480 2.70 -17.80 23.14
N THR A 481 1.45 -17.99 22.73
CA THR A 481 0.30 -17.17 23.07
C THR A 481 -0.97 -18.02 22.98
N PRO A 482 -2.05 -17.71 23.71
CA PRO A 482 -3.21 -18.59 23.79
C PRO A 482 -3.77 -19.00 22.43
N GLY A 483 -3.89 -20.30 22.18
CA GLY A 483 -4.46 -20.87 20.96
C GLY A 483 -3.52 -20.90 19.76
N MET A 484 -2.24 -20.54 19.93
CA MET A 484 -1.18 -20.66 18.92
C MET A 484 -0.36 -21.93 19.19
N SER A 485 -0.31 -22.84 18.21
CA SER A 485 0.52 -24.04 18.25
C SER A 485 1.99 -23.70 18.53
N PRO A 486 2.74 -24.61 19.17
CA PRO A 486 4.20 -24.51 19.31
C PRO A 486 4.93 -24.12 18.02
N VAL A 487 5.96 -23.29 18.15
CA VAL A 487 6.80 -22.81 17.03
C VAL A 487 8.27 -23.06 17.33
N PHE A 488 9.08 -23.29 16.29
CA PHE A 488 10.52 -23.24 16.48
C PHE A 488 10.98 -21.78 16.62
N PRO A 489 12.00 -21.49 17.45
CA PRO A 489 12.61 -20.18 17.46
C PRO A 489 13.34 -19.92 16.14
N GLY A 490 13.24 -18.70 15.61
CA GLY A 490 13.81 -18.34 14.32
C GLY A 490 12.78 -17.71 13.38
N SER A 491 12.97 -17.86 12.08
CA SER A 491 12.18 -17.22 11.02
C SER A 491 11.88 -18.20 9.88
N ALA A 492 10.82 -17.93 9.12
CA ALA A 492 10.46 -18.73 7.95
C ALA A 492 10.53 -17.91 6.65
N PRO A 493 11.74 -17.69 6.07
CA PRO A 493 11.89 -16.94 4.85
C PRO A 493 11.31 -17.62 3.61
N THR A 494 11.01 -16.82 2.60
CA THR A 494 10.47 -17.25 1.31
C THR A 494 11.47 -17.07 0.16
N GLU A 495 11.31 -17.89 -0.88
CA GLU A 495 12.09 -17.81 -2.12
C GLU A 495 11.61 -16.65 -3.00
N LYS A 496 12.53 -15.73 -3.33
CA LYS A 496 12.22 -14.46 -4.00
C LYS A 496 12.59 -14.47 -5.47
N THR A 497 13.36 -15.46 -5.93
CA THR A 497 13.72 -15.60 -7.33
C THR A 497 12.46 -15.74 -8.18
N ASN A 498 12.36 -14.90 -9.22
CA ASN A 498 11.23 -14.84 -10.16
C ASN A 498 9.85 -14.66 -9.51
N ASN A 499 9.76 -14.17 -8.27
CA ASN A 499 8.52 -14.06 -7.49
C ASN A 499 7.82 -15.42 -7.24
N TYR A 500 8.59 -16.53 -7.17
CA TYR A 500 8.03 -17.88 -7.01
C TYR A 500 7.15 -18.03 -5.77
N ALA A 501 7.65 -17.68 -4.58
CA ALA A 501 6.85 -17.81 -3.36
C ALA A 501 5.64 -16.85 -3.33
N GLN A 502 5.73 -15.70 -4.00
CA GLN A 502 4.60 -14.77 -4.12
C GLN A 502 3.49 -15.33 -5.02
N GLY A 503 3.85 -15.97 -6.14
CA GLY A 503 2.91 -16.71 -6.98
C GLY A 503 2.33 -17.94 -6.26
N MET A 504 3.15 -18.62 -5.44
CA MET A 504 2.71 -19.77 -4.65
C MET A 504 1.74 -19.38 -3.54
N LEU A 505 2.04 -18.35 -2.75
CA LEU A 505 1.17 -17.95 -1.63
C LEU A 505 0.01 -17.04 -2.06
N SER A 506 0.04 -16.47 -3.27
CA SER A 506 -0.75 -15.28 -3.63
C SER A 506 -0.31 -14.03 -2.86
N THR A 507 -0.54 -12.85 -3.44
CA THR A 507 0.05 -11.58 -2.99
C THR A 507 -0.33 -11.23 -1.54
N ASN A 508 -1.57 -11.50 -1.12
CA ASN A 508 -2.05 -11.16 0.23
C ASN A 508 -1.39 -12.00 1.32
N ILE A 509 -1.31 -13.31 1.11
CA ILE A 509 -0.71 -14.24 2.06
C ILE A 509 0.81 -14.08 2.06
N PHE A 510 1.43 -13.85 0.89
CA PHE A 510 2.86 -13.54 0.81
C PHE A 510 3.24 -12.30 1.64
N THR A 511 2.46 -11.21 1.54
CA THR A 511 2.67 -10.00 2.35
C THR A 511 2.54 -10.31 3.85
N ALA A 512 1.49 -11.03 4.25
CA ALA A 512 1.26 -11.39 5.66
C ALA A 512 2.36 -12.32 6.20
N TRP A 513 2.76 -13.33 5.41
CA TRP A 513 3.82 -14.28 5.74
C TRP A 513 5.15 -13.58 5.92
N THR A 514 5.57 -12.78 4.94
CA THR A 514 6.82 -12.00 4.99
C THR A 514 6.85 -11.15 6.25
N SER A 515 5.73 -10.47 6.55
CA SER A 515 5.65 -9.56 7.68
C SER A 515 5.77 -10.25 9.04
N ARG A 516 5.24 -11.47 9.19
CA ARG A 516 5.10 -12.16 10.49
C ARG A 516 6.03 -13.34 10.72
N PHE A 517 6.61 -13.89 9.67
CA PHE A 517 7.54 -15.00 9.76
C PHE A 517 8.94 -14.65 9.25
N GLU A 518 9.14 -13.53 8.54
CA GLU A 518 10.49 -13.07 8.13
C GLU A 518 10.97 -11.83 8.86
N THR A 519 10.26 -10.71 8.73
CA THR A 519 10.75 -9.40 9.17
C THR A 519 10.53 -9.14 10.66
N SER A 520 9.41 -9.61 11.19
CA SER A 520 9.12 -9.59 12.63
C SER A 520 8.65 -10.99 13.04
N PRO A 521 9.59 -11.95 13.07
CA PRO A 521 9.24 -13.36 13.16
C PRO A 521 8.63 -13.67 14.52
N ILE A 522 7.48 -14.34 14.50
CA ILE A 522 6.81 -14.88 15.69
C ILE A 522 7.23 -16.34 15.98
N GLY A 523 8.25 -16.83 15.27
CA GLY A 523 8.70 -18.23 15.25
C GLY A 523 8.45 -18.90 13.90
N VAL A 524 8.97 -20.11 13.70
CA VAL A 524 8.69 -20.93 12.51
C VAL A 524 7.42 -21.73 12.76
N PRO A 525 6.38 -21.63 11.90
CA PRO A 525 5.09 -22.31 12.10
C PRO A 525 5.18 -23.79 11.71
N LEU A 526 5.89 -24.56 12.52
CA LEU A 526 6.24 -25.96 12.27
C LEU A 526 6.27 -26.74 13.59
N GLU A 527 5.57 -27.86 13.64
CA GLU A 527 5.45 -28.70 14.84
C GLU A 527 6.42 -29.90 14.85
N ARG A 528 6.97 -30.27 13.68
CA ARG A 528 7.94 -31.36 13.56
C ARG A 528 8.71 -31.28 12.24
N TYR A 529 9.99 -31.66 12.27
CA TYR A 529 10.80 -31.91 11.08
C TYR A 529 11.72 -33.10 11.29
N ASP A 530 11.59 -34.14 10.46
CA ASP A 530 12.53 -35.26 10.44
C ASP A 530 13.42 -35.17 9.19
N LEU A 531 14.71 -34.96 9.39
CA LEU A 531 15.71 -34.85 8.33
C LEU A 531 16.47 -36.16 8.14
N SER A 532 16.58 -36.64 6.91
CA SER A 532 17.46 -37.74 6.51
C SER A 532 18.11 -37.40 5.16
N GLY A 533 19.25 -38.01 4.82
CA GLY A 533 19.88 -37.82 3.52
C GLY A 533 19.04 -38.35 2.35
N TYR A 534 18.07 -39.24 2.61
CA TYR A 534 17.11 -39.71 1.61
C TYR A 534 15.90 -38.76 1.40
N GLY A 535 15.79 -37.69 2.20
CA GLY A 535 14.68 -36.73 2.15
C GLY A 535 14.08 -36.43 3.53
N ALA A 536 13.34 -35.33 3.63
CA ALA A 536 12.65 -34.95 4.86
C ALA A 536 11.28 -35.60 4.98
N SER A 537 10.85 -35.88 6.21
CA SER A 537 9.46 -36.20 6.51
C SER A 537 8.95 -35.24 7.57
N LEU A 538 7.79 -34.64 7.33
CA LEU A 538 7.14 -33.78 8.29
C LEU A 538 5.62 -33.93 8.18
N PHE A 539 4.97 -34.02 9.34
CA PHE A 539 3.52 -34.04 9.49
C PHE A 539 3.20 -32.98 10.54
N SER A 540 3.11 -31.74 10.07
CA SER A 540 2.98 -30.56 10.91
C SER A 540 1.68 -29.87 10.56
N ASP A 541 0.79 -29.66 11.53
CA ASP A 541 -0.47 -28.91 11.37
C ASP A 541 -0.48 -27.74 12.35
N TRP A 542 0.39 -26.76 12.08
CA TRP A 542 0.49 -25.58 12.94
C TRP A 542 -0.76 -24.71 12.79
N ARG A 543 -1.38 -24.31 13.91
CA ARG A 543 -2.62 -23.52 13.92
C ARG A 543 -2.55 -22.34 14.87
N PHE A 544 -3.31 -21.29 14.56
CA PHE A 544 -3.59 -20.19 15.47
C PHE A 544 -5.10 -19.89 15.52
N THR A 545 -5.76 -20.50 16.51
CA THR A 545 -7.23 -20.55 16.62
C THR A 545 -7.86 -19.32 17.27
N LYS A 546 -7.08 -18.51 17.99
CA LYS A 546 -7.53 -17.29 18.69
C LYS A 546 -7.00 -16.01 18.05
N ALA A 547 -6.66 -16.05 16.76
CA ALA A 547 -6.25 -14.87 16.02
C ALA A 547 -7.40 -13.85 15.93
N ILE A 548 -7.13 -12.62 16.38
CA ILE A 548 -8.12 -11.54 16.45
C ILE A 548 -8.04 -10.65 15.19
N GLY A 549 -6.82 -10.31 14.77
CA GLY A 549 -6.55 -9.49 13.59
C GLY A 549 -6.24 -10.31 12.33
N PRO A 550 -5.70 -9.66 11.28
CA PRO A 550 -5.29 -10.36 10.08
C PRO A 550 -4.07 -11.22 10.37
N MET A 551 -4.14 -12.52 10.10
CA MET A 551 -3.07 -13.44 10.51
C MET A 551 -3.12 -14.74 9.71
N ILE A 552 -1.96 -15.37 9.54
CA ILE A 552 -1.90 -16.78 9.10
C ILE A 552 -2.42 -17.65 10.24
N THR A 553 -3.54 -18.33 10.02
CA THR A 553 -4.24 -19.15 11.02
C THR A 553 -3.92 -20.63 10.92
N GLN A 554 -3.36 -21.07 9.79
CA GLN A 554 -2.90 -22.45 9.61
C GLN A 554 -1.71 -22.49 8.65
N ALA A 555 -0.70 -23.27 9.02
CA ALA A 555 0.40 -23.68 8.16
C ALA A 555 0.60 -25.19 8.35
N ARG A 556 0.07 -25.97 7.41
CA ARG A 556 0.15 -27.42 7.41
C ARG A 556 1.06 -27.89 6.31
N PHE A 557 1.94 -28.83 6.65
CA PHE A 557 2.87 -29.44 5.73
C PHE A 557 2.92 -30.94 5.99
N ASP A 558 2.46 -31.73 5.02
CA ASP A 558 2.52 -33.19 5.03
C ASP A 558 3.46 -33.67 3.92
N VAL A 559 4.68 -34.01 4.32
CA VAL A 559 5.76 -34.45 3.45
C VAL A 559 6.22 -35.83 3.91
N LEU A 560 6.34 -36.75 2.95
CA LEU A 560 6.88 -38.08 3.18
C LEU A 560 8.09 -38.28 2.27
N VAL A 561 9.27 -38.45 2.87
CA VAL A 561 10.54 -38.72 2.17
C VAL A 561 10.76 -37.75 0.98
N GLY A 562 10.66 -36.46 1.28
CA GLY A 562 10.89 -35.36 0.35
C GLY A 562 9.80 -35.10 -0.69
N ARG A 563 8.68 -35.82 -0.64
CA ARG A 563 7.52 -35.58 -1.51
C ARG A 563 6.39 -34.95 -0.71
N THR A 564 5.99 -33.75 -1.12
CA THR A 564 4.83 -33.07 -0.53
C THR A 564 3.55 -33.77 -0.98
N SER A 565 2.78 -34.26 -0.02
CA SER A 565 1.47 -34.86 -0.27
C SER A 565 0.35 -33.84 -0.15
N HIS A 566 0.43 -32.98 0.86
CA HIS A 566 -0.56 -31.96 1.18
C HIS A 566 0.13 -30.77 1.86
N GLU A 567 -0.17 -29.56 1.42
CA GLU A 567 0.18 -28.31 2.10
C GLU A 567 -1.04 -27.41 2.19
N VAL A 568 -1.23 -26.74 3.32
CA VAL A 568 -2.29 -25.75 3.53
C VAL A 568 -1.72 -24.52 4.20
N ILE A 569 -1.85 -23.37 3.53
CA ILE A 569 -1.57 -22.07 4.13
C ILE A 569 -2.89 -21.28 4.15
N GLN A 570 -3.39 -20.98 5.35
CA GLN A 570 -4.63 -20.23 5.52
C GLN A 570 -4.36 -18.89 6.20
N MET A 571 -4.96 -17.84 5.66
CA MET A 571 -4.99 -16.51 6.25
C MET A 571 -6.43 -16.10 6.59
N GLN A 572 -6.61 -15.54 7.78
CA GLN A 572 -7.84 -14.83 8.18
C GLN A 572 -7.64 -13.32 8.08
N VAL A 573 -8.69 -12.59 7.70
CA VAL A 573 -8.77 -11.13 7.70
C VAL A 573 -10.14 -10.65 8.19
N VAL A 574 -10.24 -9.35 8.44
CA VAL A 574 -11.49 -8.61 8.66
C VAL A 574 -11.70 -7.65 7.47
N ILE A 575 -12.94 -7.48 7.03
CA ILE A 575 -13.33 -6.54 5.96
C ILE A 575 -13.92 -5.26 6.55
N ASP A 576 -13.13 -4.19 6.55
CA ASP A 576 -13.57 -2.89 7.05
C ASP A 576 -14.45 -2.19 6.00
N PRO A 577 -15.46 -1.39 6.41
CA PRO A 577 -15.90 -1.12 7.79
C PRO A 577 -17.08 -2.01 8.24
N TRP A 578 -17.39 -3.07 7.50
CA TRP A 578 -18.56 -3.93 7.77
C TRP A 578 -18.31 -4.97 8.87
N GLU A 579 -17.03 -5.26 9.13
CA GLU A 579 -16.51 -6.21 10.11
C GLU A 579 -16.85 -7.71 9.93
N PRO A 580 -17.10 -8.28 8.73
CA PRO A 580 -17.09 -9.73 8.57
C PRO A 580 -15.66 -10.27 8.55
N ARG A 581 -15.47 -11.46 9.11
CA ARG A 581 -14.25 -12.24 8.94
C ARG A 581 -14.28 -12.97 7.60
N ALA A 582 -13.14 -13.03 6.94
CA ALA A 582 -12.94 -13.82 5.73
C ALA A 582 -11.65 -14.64 5.82
N VAL A 583 -11.63 -15.79 5.17
CA VAL A 583 -10.46 -16.68 5.10
C VAL A 583 -10.07 -16.93 3.65
N ARG A 584 -8.77 -16.97 3.37
CA ARG A 584 -8.21 -17.40 2.09
C ARG A 584 -7.25 -18.53 2.35
N THR A 585 -7.41 -19.62 1.62
CA THR A 585 -6.63 -20.85 1.81
C THR A 585 -5.96 -21.23 0.50
N ILE A 586 -4.63 -21.38 0.55
CA ILE A 586 -3.86 -22.06 -0.50
C ILE A 586 -3.75 -23.52 -0.08
N THR A 587 -4.21 -24.40 -0.95
CA THR A 587 -4.07 -25.86 -0.78
C THR A 587 -3.21 -26.38 -1.91
N ILE A 588 -2.20 -27.18 -1.58
CA ILE A 588 -1.35 -27.83 -2.57
C ILE A 588 -1.42 -29.33 -2.34
N ASP A 589 -2.00 -30.05 -3.30
CA ASP A 589 -2.30 -31.47 -3.20
C ASP A 589 -1.63 -32.28 -4.30
N ARG A 590 -1.00 -33.39 -3.90
CA ARG A 590 -0.56 -34.40 -4.84
C ARG A 590 -1.74 -35.23 -5.31
N GLN A 591 -1.97 -35.24 -6.62
CA GLN A 591 -3.06 -35.96 -7.24
C GLN A 591 -2.68 -37.43 -7.51
N ALA A 592 -3.69 -38.30 -7.66
CA ALA A 592 -3.48 -39.73 -7.95
C ALA A 592 -2.68 -39.99 -9.24
N GLY A 593 -2.73 -39.05 -10.20
CA GLY A 593 -1.93 -39.08 -11.43
C GLY A 593 -0.45 -38.68 -11.27
N GLY A 594 -0.01 -38.36 -10.05
CA GLY A 594 1.39 -38.03 -9.74
C GLY A 594 1.81 -36.57 -9.99
N TRP A 595 0.87 -35.69 -10.33
CA TRP A 595 1.10 -34.25 -10.51
C TRP A 595 0.59 -33.45 -9.30
N THR A 596 1.10 -32.23 -9.12
CA THR A 596 0.72 -31.34 -8.02
C THR A 596 -0.31 -30.30 -8.48
N LEU A 597 -1.41 -30.18 -7.73
CA LEU A 597 -2.42 -29.14 -7.92
C LEU A 597 -2.29 -28.09 -6.83
N ARG A 598 -2.14 -26.82 -7.21
CA ARG A 598 -2.33 -25.68 -6.33
C ARG A 598 -3.73 -25.12 -6.52
N GLU A 599 -4.52 -25.12 -5.47
CA GLU A 599 -5.82 -24.48 -5.41
C GLU A 599 -5.79 -23.28 -4.47
N ASP A 600 -6.33 -22.16 -4.95
CA ASP A 600 -6.52 -20.97 -4.13
C ASP A 600 -8.02 -20.72 -4.01
N SER A 601 -8.53 -20.78 -2.78
CA SER A 601 -9.96 -20.65 -2.50
C SER A 601 -10.52 -19.26 -2.87
N GLY A 602 -9.65 -18.27 -3.09
CA GLY A 602 -10.02 -16.87 -2.97
C GLY A 602 -10.50 -16.54 -1.54
N TRP A 603 -11.07 -15.36 -1.35
CA TRP A 603 -11.65 -14.98 -0.07
C TRP A 603 -13.01 -15.65 0.14
N GLN A 604 -13.12 -16.45 1.18
CA GLN A 604 -14.34 -17.10 1.62
C GLN A 604 -14.85 -16.43 2.91
N PRO A 605 -16.16 -16.18 3.04
CA PRO A 605 -16.73 -15.59 4.25
C PRO A 605 -16.64 -16.57 5.42
N ALA A 606 -16.28 -16.06 6.60
CA ALA A 606 -16.22 -16.83 7.85
C ALA A 606 -17.22 -16.33 8.92
N SER A 607 -17.72 -15.09 8.79
CA SER A 607 -18.79 -14.55 9.63
C SER A 607 -19.67 -13.56 8.86
N ASP A 608 -20.81 -13.20 9.46
CA ASP A 608 -21.62 -12.05 9.04
C ASP A 608 -20.89 -10.74 9.40
N GLY A 609 -21.24 -9.64 8.72
CA GLY A 609 -20.71 -8.30 8.96
C GLY A 609 -21.69 -7.45 9.76
N LEU A 610 -21.60 -7.52 11.09
CA LEU A 610 -22.56 -6.90 12.02
C LEU A 610 -21.98 -5.67 12.75
N PHE A 611 -20.89 -5.08 12.23
CA PHE A 611 -20.14 -4.01 12.91
C PHE A 611 -19.63 -4.43 14.30
N GLU A 612 -19.20 -5.69 14.41
CA GLU A 612 -18.64 -6.27 15.63
C GLU A 612 -17.12 -6.13 15.60
N PHE A 613 -16.63 -4.96 16.04
CA PHE A 613 -15.21 -4.68 16.07
C PHE A 613 -14.49 -5.60 17.08
N PRO A 614 -13.43 -6.31 16.68
CA PRO A 614 -12.78 -7.30 17.53
C PRO A 614 -12.24 -6.70 18.85
N SER A 615 -12.55 -7.34 19.98
CA SER A 615 -12.12 -6.92 21.33
C SER A 615 -11.66 -8.09 22.23
N ASP A 616 -11.44 -9.27 21.65
CA ASP A 616 -11.22 -10.52 22.38
C ASP A 616 -9.87 -10.61 23.13
N ALA A 617 -9.05 -9.55 23.08
CA ALA A 617 -7.79 -9.44 23.83
C ALA A 617 -7.87 -8.30 24.85
N PRO A 618 -7.43 -8.51 26.12
CA PRO A 618 -7.45 -7.48 27.16
C PRO A 618 -6.72 -6.18 26.79
N GLN A 619 -5.75 -6.24 25.88
CA GLN A 619 -4.95 -5.10 25.43
C GLN A 619 -5.58 -4.34 24.25
N ILE A 620 -6.67 -4.84 23.67
CA ILE A 620 -7.32 -4.28 22.49
C ILE A 620 -8.72 -3.81 22.86
N SER A 621 -8.89 -2.49 22.96
CA SER A 621 -10.22 -1.90 22.94
C SER A 621 -10.82 -2.02 21.54
N PRO A 622 -12.13 -2.30 21.42
CA PRO A 622 -12.81 -2.27 20.12
C PRO A 622 -12.64 -0.89 19.47
N ALA A 623 -12.60 -0.86 18.14
CA ALA A 623 -12.43 0.39 17.40
C ALA A 623 -13.49 1.43 17.79
N PHE A 624 -14.75 0.99 17.86
CA PHE A 624 -15.89 1.79 18.26
C PHE A 624 -16.67 1.07 19.38
N ASP A 625 -17.16 1.81 20.36
CA ASP A 625 -18.13 1.28 21.32
C ASP A 625 -19.57 1.39 20.76
N THR A 626 -20.54 0.83 21.49
CA THR A 626 -21.95 0.81 21.04
C THR A 626 -22.59 2.18 20.86
N MET A 627 -22.07 3.24 21.50
CA MET A 627 -22.58 4.61 21.38
C MET A 627 -22.04 5.31 20.13
N HIS A 628 -20.90 4.86 19.61
CA HIS A 628 -20.24 5.42 18.42
C HIS A 628 -20.48 4.57 17.15
N ILE A 629 -21.32 3.53 17.24
CA ILE A 629 -21.76 2.70 16.10
C ILE A 629 -23.21 3.04 15.75
N HIS A 630 -23.40 3.91 14.76
CA HIS A 630 -24.71 4.37 14.32
C HIS A 630 -25.19 3.56 13.13
N LYS A 631 -25.78 2.38 13.39
CA LYS A 631 -26.23 1.45 12.34
C LYS A 631 -27.39 1.97 11.47
N GLY A 632 -28.01 3.09 11.82
CA GLY A 632 -29.05 3.71 11.00
C GLY A 632 -30.24 2.77 10.79
N ALA A 633 -30.59 2.49 9.54
CA ALA A 633 -31.71 1.60 9.18
C ALA A 633 -31.31 0.13 8.98
N ILE A 634 -30.01 -0.17 9.01
CA ILE A 634 -29.48 -1.52 8.83
C ILE A 634 -29.03 -2.09 10.18
N GLN A 635 -28.81 -3.40 10.22
CA GLN A 635 -28.19 -4.12 11.33
C GLN A 635 -26.80 -4.64 10.95
N GLY A 636 -26.60 -4.89 9.65
CA GLY A 636 -25.37 -5.41 9.07
C GLY A 636 -25.61 -6.04 7.70
N VAL A 637 -24.60 -6.75 7.21
CA VAL A 637 -24.63 -7.55 5.99
C VAL A 637 -24.48 -9.04 6.35
N VAL A 638 -25.37 -9.88 5.84
CA VAL A 638 -25.43 -11.32 6.15
C VAL A 638 -25.43 -12.13 4.86
N ASN A 639 -25.24 -13.45 4.94
CA ASN A 639 -25.17 -14.33 3.76
C ASN A 639 -24.12 -13.84 2.73
N ILE A 640 -22.98 -13.36 3.22
CA ILE A 640 -21.89 -12.84 2.40
C ILE A 640 -21.41 -13.93 1.44
N ARG A 641 -21.08 -13.55 0.21
CA ARG A 641 -20.65 -14.45 -0.86
C ARG A 641 -19.90 -13.68 -1.94
N ASN A 642 -19.21 -14.42 -2.82
CA ASN A 642 -18.56 -13.86 -4.02
C ASN A 642 -17.60 -12.70 -3.71
N ILE A 643 -16.70 -12.87 -2.73
CA ILE A 643 -15.70 -11.85 -2.37
C ILE A 643 -14.60 -11.86 -3.46
N GLN A 644 -14.45 -10.74 -4.15
CA GLN A 644 -13.51 -10.56 -5.25
C GLN A 644 -12.57 -9.38 -4.98
N LEU A 645 -11.33 -9.48 -5.47
CA LEU A 645 -10.36 -8.37 -5.43
C LEU A 645 -10.78 -7.27 -6.43
N ASP A 646 -10.78 -6.01 -5.99
CA ASP A 646 -11.22 -4.86 -6.81
C ASP A 646 -10.04 -4.02 -7.35
N ALA A 647 -9.00 -3.82 -6.53
CA ALA A 647 -7.82 -3.03 -6.90
C ALA A 647 -6.58 -3.46 -6.09
N PRO A 648 -5.34 -3.15 -6.51
CA PRO A 648 -4.11 -3.59 -5.82
C PRO A 648 -3.98 -3.16 -4.34
N GLN A 649 -3.06 -3.81 -3.63
CA GLN A 649 -2.75 -3.51 -2.23
C GLN A 649 -2.22 -2.08 -2.12
N PHE A 650 -2.59 -1.39 -1.04
CA PHE A 650 -2.06 -0.06 -0.75
C PHE A 650 -1.78 0.09 0.75
N LYS A 651 -0.70 0.81 1.06
CA LYS A 651 -0.44 1.29 2.42
C LYS A 651 -1.26 2.54 2.67
N LEU A 652 -2.04 2.57 3.74
CA LEU A 652 -2.86 3.72 4.09
C LEU A 652 -1.96 4.89 4.54
N PRO A 653 -2.02 6.07 3.89
CA PRO A 653 -1.12 7.19 4.19
C PRO A 653 -1.13 7.60 5.66
N GLY A 654 0.06 7.82 6.25
CA GLY A 654 0.21 8.21 7.65
C GLY A 654 0.00 7.08 8.67
N THR A 655 -0.23 5.83 8.23
CA THR A 655 -0.43 4.67 9.09
C THR A 655 0.49 3.50 8.69
N ALA A 656 0.53 2.44 9.51
CA ALA A 656 1.18 1.18 9.15
C ALA A 656 0.23 0.17 8.46
N ALA A 657 -1.06 0.49 8.36
CA ALA A 657 -2.06 -0.42 7.83
C ALA A 657 -1.89 -0.65 6.33
N ILE A 658 -1.94 -1.91 5.92
CA ILE A 658 -1.95 -2.34 4.52
C ILE A 658 -3.33 -2.92 4.22
N TYR A 659 -4.01 -2.34 3.23
CA TYR A 659 -5.34 -2.75 2.80
C TYR A 659 -5.35 -3.22 1.36
N GLN A 660 -6.37 -4.01 1.02
CA GLN A 660 -6.75 -4.32 -0.34
C GLN A 660 -8.26 -4.11 -0.52
N PRO A 661 -8.70 -3.34 -1.52
CA PRO A 661 -10.12 -3.22 -1.85
C PRO A 661 -10.72 -4.53 -2.37
N VAL A 662 -11.93 -4.84 -1.90
CA VAL A 662 -12.73 -5.98 -2.34
C VAL A 662 -14.17 -5.58 -2.66
N LEU A 663 -14.79 -6.32 -3.56
CA LEU A 663 -16.23 -6.31 -3.80
C LEU A 663 -16.82 -7.63 -3.33
N PHE A 664 -17.98 -7.61 -2.70
CA PHE A 664 -18.69 -8.82 -2.30
C PHE A 664 -20.20 -8.66 -2.44
N ASP A 665 -20.91 -9.79 -2.52
CA ASP A 665 -22.35 -9.82 -2.53
C ASP A 665 -22.85 -10.22 -1.14
N ALA A 666 -23.95 -9.65 -0.67
CA ALA A 666 -24.55 -10.02 0.61
C ALA A 666 -26.03 -9.60 0.64
N ASP A 667 -26.74 -10.03 1.66
CA ASP A 667 -28.07 -9.53 1.95
C ASP A 667 -27.96 -8.48 3.06
N VAL A 668 -28.42 -7.26 2.80
CA VAL A 668 -28.46 -6.18 3.78
C VAL A 668 -29.59 -6.49 4.75
N TRP A 669 -29.24 -6.70 6.02
CA TRP A 669 -30.20 -6.93 7.09
C TRP A 669 -30.71 -5.60 7.63
N LEU A 670 -32.01 -5.37 7.48
CA LEU A 670 -32.69 -4.17 7.97
C LEU A 670 -33.16 -4.33 9.41
N ARG A 671 -33.32 -3.19 10.09
CA ARG A 671 -33.93 -3.15 11.42
C ARG A 671 -35.40 -3.53 11.38
N ASP A 672 -35.89 -4.06 12.50
CA ASP A 672 -37.28 -4.51 12.62
C ASP A 672 -38.31 -3.37 12.55
N ASP A 673 -37.92 -2.16 12.93
CA ASP A 673 -38.75 -0.95 12.88
C ASP A 673 -38.71 -0.22 11.51
N VAL A 674 -38.06 -0.82 10.51
CA VAL A 674 -38.08 -0.36 9.11
C VAL A 674 -38.99 -1.28 8.31
N GLU A 675 -39.92 -0.72 7.54
CA GLU A 675 -40.85 -1.50 6.70
C GLU A 675 -40.26 -1.73 5.31
N ILE A 676 -40.33 -2.97 4.80
CA ILE A 676 -40.00 -3.27 3.40
C ILE A 676 -41.28 -3.11 2.58
N ILE A 677 -41.32 -2.09 1.72
CA ILE A 677 -42.46 -1.86 0.81
C ILE A 677 -42.27 -2.65 -0.49
N ALA A 678 -41.04 -2.67 -1.03
CA ALA A 678 -40.69 -3.40 -2.25
C ALA A 678 -39.19 -3.74 -2.30
N GLY A 679 -38.81 -4.77 -3.05
CA GLY A 679 -37.41 -5.11 -3.34
C GLY A 679 -36.68 -5.92 -2.26
N GLY A 680 -37.37 -6.33 -1.19
CA GLY A 680 -36.82 -7.17 -0.12
C GLY A 680 -37.78 -8.27 0.32
N SER A 681 -37.35 -9.09 1.28
CA SER A 681 -38.16 -10.18 1.84
C SER A 681 -37.89 -10.34 3.33
N THR A 682 -38.79 -11.02 4.04
CA THR A 682 -38.55 -11.43 5.43
C THR A 682 -38.30 -12.93 5.47
N VAL A 683 -37.10 -13.34 5.89
CA VAL A 683 -36.69 -14.76 5.94
C VAL A 683 -36.21 -15.07 7.35
N GLY A 684 -36.80 -16.08 8.00
CA GLY A 684 -36.42 -16.47 9.37
C GLY A 684 -36.56 -15.34 10.40
N GLY A 685 -37.52 -14.43 10.20
CA GLY A 685 -37.71 -13.24 11.04
C GLY A 685 -36.79 -12.06 10.74
N ARG A 686 -35.79 -12.21 9.87
CA ARG A 686 -34.91 -11.11 9.43
C ARG A 686 -35.45 -10.45 8.16
N LYS A 687 -35.49 -9.12 8.15
CA LYS A 687 -35.82 -8.30 6.97
C LYS A 687 -34.58 -8.13 6.10
N LEU A 688 -34.54 -8.77 4.94
CA LEU A 688 -33.35 -8.87 4.08
C LEU A 688 -33.59 -8.25 2.70
N VAL A 689 -32.61 -7.51 2.22
CA VAL A 689 -32.58 -6.97 0.85
C VAL A 689 -31.27 -7.40 0.18
N PRO A 690 -31.31 -8.14 -0.93
CA PRO A 690 -30.11 -8.58 -1.61
C PRO A 690 -29.36 -7.38 -2.22
N SER A 691 -28.04 -7.36 -2.06
CA SER A 691 -27.13 -6.34 -2.61
C SER A 691 -25.96 -7.03 -3.31
N ARG A 692 -25.52 -6.45 -4.41
CA ARG A 692 -24.39 -6.95 -5.20
C ARG A 692 -23.32 -5.88 -5.36
N GLY A 693 -22.06 -6.29 -5.32
CA GLY A 693 -20.92 -5.38 -5.44
C GLY A 693 -20.78 -4.41 -4.27
N ILE A 694 -21.01 -4.88 -3.05
CA ILE A 694 -20.73 -4.15 -1.81
C ILE A 694 -19.21 -3.95 -1.71
N ARG A 695 -18.78 -2.71 -1.49
CA ARG A 695 -17.37 -2.37 -1.33
C ARG A 695 -16.91 -2.54 0.11
N GLY A 696 -15.79 -3.24 0.29
CA GLY A 696 -15.08 -3.33 1.57
C GLY A 696 -13.56 -3.33 1.37
N TYR A 697 -12.82 -3.37 2.47
CA TYR A 697 -11.36 -3.36 2.47
C TYR A 697 -10.83 -4.43 3.42
N ILE A 698 -10.13 -5.43 2.90
CA ILE A 698 -9.45 -6.41 3.75
C ILE A 698 -8.21 -5.78 4.36
N LEU A 699 -8.08 -5.83 5.68
CA LEU A 699 -6.85 -5.47 6.37
C LEU A 699 -5.87 -6.65 6.26
N ILE A 700 -4.65 -6.40 5.76
CA ILE A 700 -3.64 -7.45 5.52
C ILE A 700 -2.57 -7.44 6.62
N ASP A 701 -2.12 -6.26 7.01
CA ASP A 701 -1.17 -6.06 8.10
C ASP A 701 -1.36 -4.67 8.72
N ASN A 702 -0.87 -4.48 9.94
CA ASN A 702 -0.99 -3.25 10.70
C ASN A 702 0.11 -3.15 11.77
N VAL A 703 0.07 -2.08 12.58
CA VAL A 703 0.83 -1.99 13.83
C VAL A 703 0.59 -3.23 14.70
N THR A 704 1.62 -3.65 15.44
CA THR A 704 1.53 -4.84 16.29
C THR A 704 1.17 -4.50 17.73
N TYR A 705 0.48 -5.41 18.40
CA TYR A 705 0.35 -5.46 19.87
C TYR A 705 1.07 -6.70 20.41
N LYS A 706 1.38 -6.74 21.71
CA LYS A 706 2.05 -7.90 22.33
C LYS A 706 1.03 -8.78 23.06
N SER A 707 1.02 -10.08 22.73
CA SER A 707 0.25 -11.11 23.46
C SER A 707 1.18 -12.27 23.83
N GLY A 708 1.36 -12.53 25.13
CA GLY A 708 2.35 -13.54 25.58
C GLY A 708 3.80 -13.20 25.23
N GLY A 709 4.09 -11.92 24.93
CA GLY A 709 5.40 -11.48 24.43
C GLY A 709 5.54 -11.50 22.91
N VAL A 710 4.62 -12.14 22.18
CA VAL A 710 4.62 -12.24 20.72
C VAL A 710 3.99 -10.99 20.07
N PRO A 711 4.65 -10.35 19.09
CA PRO A 711 4.10 -9.22 18.34
C PRO A 711 3.08 -9.68 17.29
N LEU A 712 1.79 -9.39 17.49
CA LEU A 712 0.70 -9.78 16.60
C LEU A 712 0.08 -8.56 15.89
N PRO A 713 -0.36 -8.67 14.62
CA PRO A 713 -1.05 -7.58 13.91
C PRO A 713 -2.33 -7.17 14.65
N ARG A 714 -2.48 -5.86 14.91
CA ARG A 714 -3.69 -5.31 15.54
C ARG A 714 -4.80 -5.13 14.49
N PRO A 715 -6.07 -5.45 14.80
CA PRO A 715 -7.21 -4.93 14.04
C PRO A 715 -7.16 -3.40 13.88
N ALA A 716 -7.88 -2.85 12.91
CA ALA A 716 -7.92 -1.40 12.72
C ALA A 716 -8.57 -0.71 13.93
N ASP A 717 -8.03 0.43 14.37
CA ASP A 717 -8.68 1.29 15.36
C ASP A 717 -9.57 2.34 14.67
N ALA A 718 -10.39 3.07 15.43
CA ALA A 718 -11.30 4.08 14.87
C ALA A 718 -10.58 5.16 14.04
N ALA A 719 -9.37 5.54 14.44
CA ALA A 719 -8.58 6.52 13.70
C ALA A 719 -8.15 5.97 12.33
N THR A 720 -7.73 4.70 12.27
CA THR A 720 -7.35 4.00 11.04
C THR A 720 -8.57 3.83 10.12
N ILE A 721 -9.73 3.43 10.64
CA ILE A 721 -10.97 3.29 9.85
C ILE A 721 -11.44 4.65 9.33
N ARG A 722 -11.40 5.71 10.16
CA ARG A 722 -11.69 7.09 9.71
C ARG A 722 -10.73 7.52 8.59
N ALA A 723 -9.43 7.25 8.73
CA ALA A 723 -8.45 7.59 7.71
C ALA A 723 -8.67 6.80 6.41
N LEU A 724 -9.05 5.52 6.50
CA LEU A 724 -9.40 4.68 5.35
C LEU A 724 -10.59 5.26 4.57
N LEU A 725 -11.70 5.51 5.26
CA LEU A 725 -12.91 6.05 4.63
C LEU A 725 -12.74 7.50 4.16
N GLY A 726 -11.88 8.28 4.82
CA GLY A 726 -11.48 9.61 4.35
C GLY A 726 -10.62 9.56 3.08
N PHE A 727 -9.75 8.55 2.95
CA PHE A 727 -8.86 8.40 1.80
C PHE A 727 -9.55 7.76 0.58
N LYS A 728 -10.42 6.76 0.80
CA LYS A 728 -11.09 6.02 -0.29
C LYS A 728 -12.54 6.45 -0.55
N GLY A 729 -13.11 7.28 0.32
CA GLY A 729 -14.54 7.55 0.34
C GLY A 729 -15.32 6.50 1.14
N PRO A 730 -16.64 6.68 1.30
CA PRO A 730 -17.47 5.78 2.07
C PRO A 730 -17.55 4.38 1.43
N ALA A 731 -17.72 3.36 2.26
CA ALA A 731 -17.97 2.00 1.79
C ALA A 731 -19.45 1.88 1.38
N VAL A 732 -19.72 1.49 0.14
CA VAL A 732 -21.06 1.53 -0.45
C VAL A 732 -21.58 0.12 -0.70
N ALA A 733 -22.83 -0.13 -0.30
CA ALA A 733 -23.64 -1.27 -0.67
C ALA A 733 -24.77 -0.80 -1.61
N PRO A 734 -24.70 -1.06 -2.92
CA PRO A 734 -25.79 -0.74 -3.85
C PRO A 734 -27.08 -1.45 -3.45
N LEU A 735 -28.19 -0.73 -3.35
CA LEU A 735 -29.44 -1.30 -2.84
C LEU A 735 -30.63 -0.78 -3.66
N SER A 736 -31.46 -1.68 -4.18
CA SER A 736 -32.65 -1.31 -4.96
C SER A 736 -33.91 -1.83 -4.28
N CYS A 737 -34.49 -0.99 -3.42
CA CYS A 737 -35.70 -1.32 -2.67
C CYS A 737 -36.47 -0.05 -2.30
N THR A 738 -37.74 -0.19 -1.93
CA THR A 738 -38.51 0.90 -1.30
C THR A 738 -38.68 0.59 0.17
N LEU A 739 -38.24 1.50 1.04
CA LEU A 739 -38.33 1.35 2.49
C LEU A 739 -39.29 2.39 3.08
N GLY A 740 -40.01 1.97 4.12
CA GLY A 740 -40.86 2.83 4.95
C GLY A 740 -40.21 3.11 6.30
N PHE A 741 -40.19 4.38 6.68
CA PHE A 741 -39.63 4.88 7.94
C PHE A 741 -40.71 5.54 8.79
N GLY A 742 -40.71 5.28 10.09
CA GLY A 742 -41.64 5.88 11.05
C GLY A 742 -43.11 5.54 10.79
N GLY A 743 -44.03 6.22 11.48
CA GLY A 743 -45.47 6.01 11.30
C GLY A 743 -46.06 4.92 12.17
N GLN A 744 -47.19 4.39 11.70
CA GLN A 744 -47.91 3.26 12.29
C GLN A 744 -47.74 2.03 11.39
N ALA A 745 -47.98 0.84 11.93
CA ALA A 745 -47.87 -0.40 11.15
C ALA A 745 -48.74 -0.35 9.88
N GLY A 746 -48.14 -0.60 8.71
CA GLY A 746 -48.80 -0.55 7.40
C GLY A 746 -49.01 0.86 6.82
N GLN A 747 -48.65 1.91 7.57
CA GLN A 747 -48.73 3.31 7.16
C GLN A 747 -47.43 4.04 7.54
N PRO A 748 -46.34 3.84 6.77
CA PRO A 748 -45.07 4.46 7.06
C PRO A 748 -45.15 5.98 6.92
N GLY A 749 -44.46 6.70 7.80
CA GLY A 749 -44.44 8.17 7.78
C GLY A 749 -43.72 8.75 6.58
N LEU A 750 -42.64 8.11 6.14
CA LEU A 750 -41.93 8.47 4.91
C LEU A 750 -41.57 7.19 4.16
N ARG A 751 -41.95 7.13 2.89
CA ARG A 751 -41.47 6.11 1.95
C ARG A 751 -40.31 6.67 1.15
N GLN A 752 -39.31 5.84 0.88
CA GLN A 752 -38.14 6.25 0.11
C GLN A 752 -37.69 5.13 -0.81
N ARG A 753 -37.50 5.46 -2.09
CA ARG A 753 -36.89 4.57 -3.08
C ARG A 753 -35.39 4.62 -2.91
N ILE A 754 -34.85 3.59 -2.28
CA ILE A 754 -33.44 3.48 -1.91
C ILE A 754 -32.61 3.12 -3.14
N SER A 755 -31.44 3.75 -3.25
CA SER A 755 -30.44 3.47 -4.27
C SER A 755 -29.16 2.85 -3.70
N GLN A 756 -28.81 3.16 -2.45
CA GLN A 756 -27.64 2.61 -1.79
C GLN A 756 -27.69 2.77 -0.27
N VAL A 757 -26.83 2.01 0.40
CA VAL A 757 -26.40 2.22 1.78
C VAL A 757 -24.93 2.55 1.76
N ASP A 758 -24.48 3.52 2.53
CA ASP A 758 -23.07 3.85 2.68
C ASP A 758 -22.65 3.94 4.14
N VAL A 759 -21.43 3.50 4.43
CA VAL A 759 -20.79 3.59 5.74
C VAL A 759 -19.67 4.62 5.64
N SER A 760 -19.73 5.62 6.53
CA SER A 760 -18.74 6.69 6.64
C SER A 760 -18.38 6.94 8.09
N CYS A 761 -17.34 7.75 8.31
CA CYS A 761 -17.02 8.26 9.65
C CYS A 761 -17.29 9.77 9.72
N ASP A 762 -17.73 10.24 10.88
CA ASP A 762 -17.84 11.67 11.15
C ASP A 762 -16.47 12.32 11.42
N ASN A 763 -16.48 13.64 11.56
CA ASN A 763 -15.28 14.44 11.81
C ASN A 763 -15.04 14.76 13.28
N SER A 764 -15.70 14.05 14.20
CA SER A 764 -15.56 14.31 15.63
C SER A 764 -14.19 13.86 16.17
N PRO A 765 -13.75 14.37 17.34
CA PRO A 765 -12.50 13.94 17.97
C PRO A 765 -12.47 12.44 18.31
N THR A 766 -13.62 11.87 18.71
CA THR A 766 -13.84 10.44 18.90
C THR A 766 -14.72 9.94 17.76
N PRO A 767 -14.14 9.42 16.66
CA PRO A 767 -14.89 9.20 15.44
C PRO A 767 -16.11 8.29 15.63
N ASN A 768 -17.21 8.63 14.99
CA ASN A 768 -18.41 7.80 14.92
C ASN A 768 -18.46 7.09 13.57
N VAL A 769 -18.75 5.78 13.55
CA VAL A 769 -19.06 5.06 12.32
C VAL A 769 -20.57 5.11 12.06
N VAL A 770 -20.96 5.58 10.88
CA VAL A 770 -22.34 5.92 10.56
C VAL A 770 -22.79 5.21 9.29
N CYS A 771 -23.83 4.39 9.43
CA CYS A 771 -24.51 3.76 8.31
C CYS A 771 -25.66 4.64 7.85
N THR A 772 -25.63 5.04 6.58
CA THR A 772 -26.59 5.94 5.97
C THR A 772 -27.35 5.21 4.87
N VAL A 773 -28.68 5.28 4.91
CA VAL A 773 -29.49 4.85 3.78
C VAL A 773 -29.77 6.05 2.90
N ARG A 774 -29.56 5.92 1.59
CA ARG A 774 -29.83 7.02 0.65
C ARG A 774 -30.88 6.63 -0.38
N GLY A 775 -31.84 7.52 -0.58
CA GLY A 775 -32.88 7.31 -1.57
C GLY A 775 -33.68 8.57 -1.90
N ALA A 776 -34.55 8.46 -2.88
CA ALA A 776 -35.48 9.53 -3.23
C ALA A 776 -36.78 9.36 -2.44
N PRO A 777 -37.25 10.37 -1.69
CA PRO A 777 -38.52 10.26 -0.97
C PRO A 777 -39.70 10.18 -1.94
N GLU A 778 -40.62 9.26 -1.67
CA GLU A 778 -41.88 9.15 -2.39
C GLU A 778 -42.86 10.14 -1.77
N LEU A 779 -42.90 11.35 -2.33
CA LEU A 779 -43.83 12.39 -1.89
C LEU A 779 -45.20 12.22 -2.57
N PRO A 780 -46.31 12.54 -1.88
CA PRO A 780 -47.62 12.46 -2.48
C PRO A 780 -47.77 13.42 -3.67
N ARG A 781 -48.56 13.01 -4.66
CA ARG A 781 -48.92 13.88 -5.79
C ARG A 781 -49.75 15.09 -5.34
N ASP A 782 -50.59 14.89 -4.34
CA ASP A 782 -51.50 15.89 -3.83
C ASP A 782 -50.80 16.88 -2.89
N GLY A 783 -51.02 18.18 -3.12
CA GLY A 783 -50.42 19.26 -2.33
C GLY A 783 -49.08 19.79 -2.87
N ALA A 784 -48.60 19.31 -4.03
CA ALA A 784 -47.41 19.82 -4.73
C ALA A 784 -46.15 19.88 -3.84
N TRP A 785 -45.77 18.72 -3.33
CA TRP A 785 -44.61 18.53 -2.46
C TRP A 785 -43.32 18.31 -3.24
N SER A 786 -42.24 18.87 -2.74
CA SER A 786 -40.87 18.66 -3.21
C SER A 786 -39.90 18.66 -2.04
N THR A 787 -38.64 18.32 -2.29
CA THR A 787 -37.58 18.40 -1.28
C THR A 787 -36.62 19.53 -1.56
N ALA A 788 -36.14 20.17 -0.51
CA ALA A 788 -35.14 21.22 -0.60
C ALA A 788 -34.03 21.00 0.44
N ARG A 789 -32.82 21.49 0.13
CA ARG A 789 -31.71 21.53 1.07
C ARG A 789 -31.27 22.96 1.34
N LYS A 790 -30.88 23.24 2.58
CA LYS A 790 -30.18 24.46 2.97
C LYS A 790 -28.78 24.09 3.45
N LEU A 791 -27.77 24.55 2.73
CA LEU A 791 -26.37 24.37 3.07
C LEU A 791 -25.94 25.30 4.22
N PRO A 792 -24.86 24.98 4.95
CA PRO A 792 -24.26 25.87 5.92
C PRO A 792 -23.99 27.26 5.32
N GLY A 793 -24.39 28.32 6.03
CA GLY A 793 -24.18 29.72 5.60
C GLY A 793 -25.12 30.25 4.51
N SER A 794 -25.90 29.39 3.83
CA SER A 794 -26.88 29.85 2.84
C SER A 794 -28.04 30.59 3.52
N GLN A 795 -28.50 31.69 2.90
CA GLN A 795 -29.64 32.48 3.40
C GLN A 795 -31.01 31.90 2.95
N ALA A 796 -31.01 31.05 1.92
CA ALA A 796 -32.22 30.43 1.34
C ALA A 796 -32.00 28.93 1.05
N PRO A 797 -33.05 28.09 1.08
CA PRO A 797 -32.98 26.71 0.63
C PRO A 797 -32.95 26.63 -0.91
N SER A 798 -32.32 25.56 -1.40
CA SER A 798 -32.17 25.23 -2.81
C SER A 798 -32.94 23.96 -3.16
N ALA A 799 -33.46 23.88 -4.38
CA ALA A 799 -34.20 22.72 -4.84
C ALA A 799 -33.28 21.51 -4.97
N LEU A 800 -33.80 20.34 -4.63
CA LEU A 800 -33.17 19.08 -4.94
C LEU A 800 -33.83 18.45 -6.16
N ASP A 801 -33.03 17.73 -6.95
CA ASP A 801 -33.57 16.84 -7.97
C ASP A 801 -34.55 15.85 -7.30
N PRO A 802 -35.73 15.56 -7.89
CA PRO A 802 -36.68 14.60 -7.31
C PRO A 802 -36.11 13.20 -7.07
N ASN A 803 -35.06 12.81 -7.81
CA ASN A 803 -34.35 11.55 -7.65
C ASN A 803 -33.08 11.69 -6.80
N PHE A 804 -32.82 12.86 -6.21
CA PHE A 804 -31.65 13.07 -5.35
C PHE A 804 -31.69 12.10 -4.16
N PRO A 805 -30.61 11.34 -3.91
CA PRO A 805 -30.59 10.32 -2.88
C PRO A 805 -30.34 10.96 -1.51
N ILE A 806 -31.42 11.45 -0.87
CA ILE A 806 -31.40 12.09 0.44
C ILE A 806 -30.95 11.06 1.50
N PRO A 807 -29.97 11.41 2.35
CA PRO A 807 -29.52 10.53 3.41
C PRO A 807 -30.52 10.47 4.57
N ILE A 808 -30.78 9.26 5.04
CA ILE A 808 -31.51 8.98 6.27
C ILE A 808 -30.56 8.29 7.24
N VAL A 809 -30.43 8.88 8.42
CA VAL A 809 -29.60 8.39 9.51
C VAL A 809 -30.39 8.32 10.81
N ARG A 810 -29.90 7.53 11.75
CA ARG A 810 -30.44 7.45 13.10
C ARG A 810 -29.31 7.23 14.11
N PRO A 811 -29.21 8.08 15.16
CA PRO A 811 -28.24 7.89 16.22
C PRO A 811 -28.38 6.54 16.95
N ALA A 812 -27.27 6.04 17.52
CA ALA A 812 -27.25 4.80 18.29
C ALA A 812 -28.10 4.93 19.57
N ALA A 813 -28.59 3.81 20.08
CA ALA A 813 -29.39 3.82 21.31
C ALA A 813 -28.61 4.47 22.47
N GLY A 814 -29.26 5.38 23.20
CA GLY A 814 -28.61 6.15 24.27
C GLY A 814 -27.99 7.48 23.81
N VAL A 815 -27.83 7.69 22.49
CA VAL A 815 -27.44 8.99 21.92
C VAL A 815 -28.69 9.84 21.67
N GLY A 816 -28.58 11.16 21.88
CA GLY A 816 -29.68 12.10 21.61
C GLY A 816 -30.17 11.99 20.16
N GLY A 817 -31.50 11.97 19.98
CA GLY A 817 -32.12 11.81 18.66
C GLY A 817 -32.27 10.37 18.16
N SER A 818 -31.90 9.37 18.97
CA SER A 818 -32.05 7.94 18.65
C SER A 818 -33.50 7.42 18.65
N ASP A 819 -34.47 8.24 19.06
CA ASP A 819 -35.90 7.95 19.07
C ASP A 819 -36.59 8.20 17.72
N ARG A 820 -35.87 8.80 16.75
CA ARG A 820 -36.43 9.27 15.48
C ARG A 820 -35.44 9.11 14.32
N TRP A 821 -35.96 9.11 13.10
CA TRP A 821 -35.19 9.14 11.85
C TRP A 821 -34.91 10.58 11.43
N HIS A 822 -33.71 10.86 10.94
CA HIS A 822 -33.31 12.20 10.53
C HIS A 822 -32.92 12.20 9.06
N LEU A 823 -33.44 13.18 8.32
CA LEU A 823 -32.91 13.52 6.99
C LEU A 823 -31.65 14.40 7.21
N ALA A 824 -30.48 13.77 7.30
CA ALA A 824 -29.24 14.46 7.64
C ALA A 824 -28.02 13.74 7.04
N ASP A 825 -26.97 14.51 6.76
CA ASP A 825 -25.69 13.95 6.32
C ASP A 825 -25.02 13.20 7.49
N PRO A 826 -24.30 12.09 7.23
CA PRO A 826 -23.67 11.30 8.30
C PRO A 826 -22.65 12.07 9.14
N VAL A 827 -22.03 13.11 8.58
CA VAL A 827 -21.08 13.97 9.30
C VAL A 827 -21.72 14.73 10.46
N ASP A 828 -23.04 14.95 10.39
CA ASP A 828 -23.81 15.68 11.39
C ASP A 828 -24.39 14.74 12.48
N ILE A 829 -24.01 13.46 12.54
CA ILE A 829 -24.60 12.46 13.46
C ILE A 829 -24.59 12.89 14.94
N SER A 830 -23.55 13.62 15.35
CA SER A 830 -23.35 14.15 16.70
C SER A 830 -24.13 15.46 16.97
N LEU A 831 -24.78 16.02 15.95
CA LEU A 831 -25.60 17.24 15.98
C LEU A 831 -27.10 16.97 15.86
N LEU A 832 -27.53 15.71 15.99
CA LEU A 832 -28.93 15.28 15.86
C LEU A 832 -29.69 15.19 17.19
N GLY A 833 -29.05 15.63 18.28
CA GLY A 833 -29.68 15.72 19.59
C GLY A 833 -30.75 16.82 19.68
N PRO A 834 -31.56 16.83 20.75
CA PRO A 834 -32.50 17.91 21.01
C PRO A 834 -31.77 19.25 21.12
N ASN A 835 -32.34 20.31 20.53
CA ASN A 835 -31.78 21.67 20.46
C ASN A 835 -30.46 21.82 19.69
N GLN A 836 -30.04 20.81 18.93
CA GLN A 836 -28.92 20.92 17.99
C GLN A 836 -29.41 21.08 16.56
N THR A 837 -28.59 21.75 15.73
CA THR A 837 -28.91 22.02 14.32
C THR A 837 -27.78 21.46 13.45
N PRO A 838 -28.06 20.50 12.56
CA PRO A 838 -27.06 19.97 11.64
C PRO A 838 -26.62 21.04 10.63
N GLY A 839 -25.44 20.88 10.04
CA GLY A 839 -24.90 21.83 9.07
C GLY A 839 -25.77 21.92 7.82
N THR A 840 -26.16 20.77 7.27
CA THR A 840 -27.09 20.70 6.13
C THR A 840 -28.51 20.41 6.63
N LEU A 841 -29.47 21.28 6.27
CA LEU A 841 -30.87 21.09 6.60
C LEU A 841 -31.62 20.55 5.39
N TYR A 842 -32.02 19.29 5.45
CA TYR A 842 -32.98 18.71 4.52
C TYR A 842 -34.40 18.97 5.02
N GLY A 843 -35.30 19.31 4.09
CA GLY A 843 -36.68 19.65 4.42
C GLY A 843 -37.65 19.43 3.29
N LEU A 844 -38.92 19.41 3.63
CA LEU A 844 -40.02 19.38 2.66
C LEU A 844 -40.39 20.80 2.24
N LEU A 845 -40.69 20.98 0.97
CA LEU A 845 -41.16 22.22 0.38
C LEU A 845 -42.52 21.98 -0.26
N GLN A 846 -43.53 22.70 0.22
CA GLN A 846 -44.85 22.72 -0.40
C GLN A 846 -44.98 23.97 -1.28
N SER A 847 -45.55 23.83 -2.49
CA SER A 847 -45.72 24.94 -3.42
C SER A 847 -47.16 25.05 -3.92
N THR A 848 -47.82 26.18 -3.68
CA THR A 848 -49.24 26.42 -4.04
C THR A 848 -49.42 27.56 -5.04
N ALA A 849 -48.46 27.72 -5.96
CA ALA A 849 -48.31 28.82 -6.92
C ALA A 849 -48.07 30.20 -6.27
N THR A 850 -48.97 30.72 -5.42
CA THR A 850 -48.82 32.04 -4.76
C THR A 850 -48.00 32.03 -3.50
N GLN A 851 -47.89 30.89 -2.84
CA GLN A 851 -47.09 30.74 -1.63
C GLN A 851 -46.23 29.48 -1.69
N ARG A 852 -45.17 29.47 -0.90
CA ARG A 852 -44.35 28.28 -0.64
C ARG A 852 -44.12 28.15 0.85
N ILE A 853 -44.10 26.92 1.36
CA ILE A 853 -43.83 26.63 2.77
C ILE A 853 -42.66 25.68 2.87
N PHE A 854 -41.65 26.05 3.64
CA PHE A 854 -40.46 25.24 3.89
C PHE A 854 -40.46 24.65 5.30
N PHE A 855 -40.46 23.32 5.37
CA PHE A 855 -40.42 22.52 6.58
C PHE A 855 -38.98 22.05 6.83
N ALA A 856 -38.18 22.90 7.48
CA ALA A 856 -36.76 22.63 7.72
C ALA A 856 -36.55 21.51 8.76
N GLN A 857 -35.44 20.77 8.60
CA GLN A 857 -35.00 19.72 9.54
C GLN A 857 -36.13 18.71 9.81
N THR A 858 -36.61 18.10 8.73
CA THR A 858 -37.68 17.11 8.81
C THR A 858 -37.15 15.82 9.47
N GLN A 859 -37.87 15.36 10.50
CA GLN A 859 -37.61 14.16 11.28
C GLN A 859 -38.82 13.23 11.17
N ILE A 860 -38.61 11.92 11.26
CA ILE A 860 -39.67 10.93 11.15
C ILE A 860 -39.71 10.10 12.43
N THR A 861 -40.87 10.07 13.08
CA THR A 861 -41.09 9.37 14.36
C THR A 861 -42.09 8.23 14.19
N ASN A 862 -42.09 7.29 15.14
CA ASN A 862 -43.10 6.22 15.23
C ASN A 862 -44.39 6.75 15.91
N ALA A 863 -44.93 7.87 15.43
CA ALA A 863 -46.12 8.52 15.96
C ALA A 863 -47.25 8.55 14.91
N ALA A 864 -48.48 8.86 15.35
CA ALA A 864 -49.63 9.04 14.45
C ALA A 864 -49.48 10.27 13.52
N LEU A 865 -48.73 11.29 13.96
CA LEU A 865 -48.25 12.41 13.14
C LEU A 865 -46.75 12.23 12.91
N PRO A 866 -46.35 11.37 11.95
CA PRO A 866 -45.00 10.84 11.94
C PRO A 866 -43.95 11.84 11.46
N ILE A 867 -44.31 12.76 10.57
CA ILE A 867 -43.37 13.78 10.06
C ILE A 867 -43.36 14.95 11.03
N GLN A 868 -42.24 15.19 11.70
CA GLN A 868 -42.04 16.31 12.63
C GLN A 868 -40.97 17.26 12.09
N THR A 869 -41.09 18.55 12.37
CA THR A 869 -40.03 19.52 12.10
C THR A 869 -39.35 19.94 13.39
N ALA A 870 -38.03 20.02 13.42
CA ALA A 870 -37.32 20.52 14.60
C ALA A 870 -37.40 22.06 14.71
N GLN A 871 -37.64 22.74 13.60
CA GLN A 871 -37.80 24.19 13.52
C GLN A 871 -39.22 24.55 13.09
N ALA A 872 -39.67 25.76 13.44
CA ALA A 872 -40.92 26.31 12.93
C ALA A 872 -40.83 26.44 11.40
N PRO A 873 -41.83 25.95 10.64
CA PRO A 873 -41.86 26.14 9.20
C PRO A 873 -41.86 27.62 8.81
N LYS A 874 -41.44 27.91 7.57
CA LYS A 874 -41.39 29.26 7.01
C LYS A 874 -42.35 29.38 5.83
N LEU A 875 -43.23 30.39 5.83
CA LEU A 875 -44.14 30.72 4.74
C LEU A 875 -43.58 31.88 3.91
N ALA A 876 -43.32 31.64 2.63
CA ALA A 876 -43.05 32.68 1.64
C ALA A 876 -44.34 33.05 0.92
N ASP A 877 -44.72 34.32 0.99
CA ASP A 877 -45.87 34.86 0.28
C ASP A 877 -45.46 35.42 -1.10
N VAL A 878 -46.42 36.00 -1.82
CA VAL A 878 -46.22 36.54 -3.17
C VAL A 878 -45.13 37.61 -3.20
N ALA A 879 -45.07 38.51 -2.20
CA ALA A 879 -44.09 39.58 -2.17
C ALA A 879 -42.67 39.04 -1.95
N ALA A 880 -42.51 38.06 -1.05
CA ALA A 880 -41.22 37.42 -0.81
C ALA A 880 -40.77 36.57 -2.01
N LEU A 881 -41.70 35.84 -2.66
CA LEU A 881 -41.38 35.01 -3.83
C LEU A 881 -41.03 35.84 -5.07
N PHE A 882 -41.66 37.00 -5.27
CA PHE A 882 -41.36 37.87 -6.40
C PHE A 882 -39.92 38.40 -6.37
N ASN A 883 -39.40 38.67 -5.16
CA ASN A 883 -38.03 39.12 -4.95
C ASN A 883 -37.04 37.96 -4.71
N ALA A 884 -37.48 36.70 -4.80
CA ALA A 884 -36.64 35.54 -4.55
C ALA A 884 -35.73 35.25 -5.76
N ALA A 885 -34.43 35.07 -5.52
CA ALA A 885 -33.48 34.65 -6.54
C ALA A 885 -33.55 33.13 -6.86
N GLY A 886 -34.34 32.36 -6.10
CA GLY A 886 -34.40 30.90 -6.20
C GLY A 886 -35.78 30.32 -5.86
N ILE A 887 -35.82 29.03 -5.57
CA ILE A 887 -37.08 28.31 -5.28
C ILE A 887 -37.73 28.72 -3.94
N PHE A 888 -37.03 29.46 -3.10
CA PHE A 888 -37.55 30.06 -1.89
C PHE A 888 -36.77 31.36 -1.63
N PRO A 889 -37.39 32.39 -1.03
CA PRO A 889 -36.68 33.61 -0.66
C PRO A 889 -35.68 33.37 0.48
N ASN A 890 -34.93 34.41 0.86
CA ASN A 890 -34.17 34.38 2.09
C ASN A 890 -35.11 34.09 3.27
N LEU A 891 -34.67 33.25 4.21
CA LEU A 891 -35.52 32.84 5.34
C LEU A 891 -35.93 34.02 6.24
N GLY A 892 -35.20 35.14 6.20
CA GLY A 892 -35.55 36.38 6.90
C GLY A 892 -36.68 37.19 6.24
N ASP A 893 -36.94 36.96 4.95
CA ASP A 893 -38.02 37.64 4.22
C ASP A 893 -39.36 36.88 4.34
N ALA A 894 -39.30 35.59 4.71
CA ALA A 894 -40.44 34.70 4.93
C ALA A 894 -41.02 34.83 6.35
N PHE A 895 -42.28 34.42 6.51
CA PHE A 895 -43.01 34.45 7.79
C PHE A 895 -42.79 33.19 8.61
N ASP A 896 -42.63 33.37 9.92
CA ASP A 896 -42.48 32.29 10.89
C ASP A 896 -43.83 31.70 11.29
N PHE A 897 -43.89 30.38 11.35
CA PHE A 897 -44.93 29.68 12.09
C PHE A 897 -44.71 29.86 13.60
N SER A 898 -45.80 29.71 14.38
CA SER A 898 -45.76 29.88 15.84
C SER A 898 -44.91 28.82 16.56
N SER A 899 -44.77 27.63 15.96
CA SER A 899 -44.11 26.47 16.55
C SER A 899 -43.71 25.46 15.46
N ALA A 900 -42.84 24.53 15.83
CA ALA A 900 -42.59 23.30 15.08
C ALA A 900 -43.90 22.54 14.78
N LYS A 901 -43.95 21.81 13.67
CA LYS A 901 -45.16 21.10 13.22
C LYS A 901 -44.97 19.60 13.16
N ALA A 902 -46.06 18.89 13.41
CA ALA A 902 -46.20 17.46 13.18
C ALA A 902 -47.30 17.27 12.11
N LEU A 903 -46.99 16.51 11.07
CA LEU A 903 -47.86 16.34 9.90
C LEU A 903 -48.44 14.92 9.89
N ALA A 904 -49.73 14.82 9.56
CA ALA A 904 -50.38 13.53 9.34
C ALA A 904 -50.03 13.02 7.94
N VAL A 905 -49.83 11.72 7.80
CA VAL A 905 -49.52 11.05 6.53
C VAL A 905 -50.57 9.99 6.27
N SER A 906 -51.12 10.02 5.05
CA SER A 906 -52.06 9.02 4.54
C SER A 906 -51.57 8.53 3.17
N PRO A 907 -52.07 7.38 2.66
CA PRO A 907 -51.74 6.92 1.31
C PRO A 907 -52.01 7.98 0.22
N ASP A 908 -53.02 8.82 0.47
CA ASP A 908 -53.52 9.82 -0.48
C ASP A 908 -52.90 11.22 -0.28
N GLY A 909 -52.13 11.46 0.80
CA GLY A 909 -51.45 12.75 1.00
C GLY A 909 -50.98 13.07 2.42
N ILE A 910 -50.31 14.21 2.54
CA ILE A 910 -49.89 14.83 3.81
C ILE A 910 -50.96 15.84 4.23
N THR A 911 -51.33 15.82 5.52
CA THR A 911 -52.42 16.62 6.08
C THR A 911 -51.93 17.56 7.18
N TYR A 912 -52.30 18.84 7.09
CA TYR A 912 -52.13 19.81 8.18
C TYR A 912 -52.99 21.07 7.98
N ASP A 913 -53.24 21.77 9.08
CA ASP A 913 -53.89 23.08 9.12
C ASP A 913 -53.01 24.07 9.88
N GLU A 914 -52.94 25.31 9.40
CA GLU A 914 -52.34 26.40 10.14
C GLU A 914 -53.07 27.73 9.93
N VAL A 915 -53.16 28.49 11.01
CA VAL A 915 -53.60 29.89 10.98
C VAL A 915 -52.51 30.74 11.58
N LEU A 916 -52.01 31.72 10.82
CA LEU A 916 -50.95 32.63 11.25
C LEU A 916 -51.32 34.09 11.01
N THR A 917 -50.95 34.94 11.97
CA THR A 917 -51.11 36.40 11.87
C THR A 917 -49.80 37.01 11.41
N ILE A 918 -49.83 37.77 10.32
CA ILE A 918 -48.63 38.35 9.73
C ILE A 918 -48.26 39.65 10.46
N ASN A 919 -47.16 39.60 11.20
CA ASN A 919 -46.61 40.74 11.94
C ASN A 919 -45.58 41.53 11.12
N LYS A 920 -45.96 41.99 9.92
CA LYS A 920 -45.11 42.81 9.04
C LYS A 920 -45.92 44.00 8.54
N ASN A 921 -45.36 45.20 8.52
CA ASN A 921 -46.15 46.38 8.14
C ASN A 921 -46.32 46.47 6.62
N GLU A 922 -45.21 46.57 5.90
CA GLU A 922 -45.19 46.65 4.44
C GLU A 922 -43.87 46.14 3.86
N VAL A 923 -43.91 45.71 2.59
CA VAL A 923 -42.78 45.25 1.79
C VAL A 923 -42.82 45.95 0.44
N LEU A 924 -41.69 46.46 -0.02
CA LEU A 924 -41.56 46.99 -1.38
C LEU A 924 -41.63 45.83 -2.38
N LEU A 925 -42.63 45.85 -3.26
CA LEU A 925 -42.81 44.87 -4.31
C LEU A 925 -42.04 45.25 -5.58
N MET A 926 -42.10 46.52 -5.97
CA MET A 926 -41.44 47.01 -7.19
C MET A 926 -41.15 48.51 -7.12
N ASN A 927 -40.01 48.93 -7.66
CA ASN A 927 -39.59 50.33 -7.70
C ASN A 927 -39.45 50.80 -9.15
N PHE A 928 -40.36 51.66 -9.61
CA PHE A 928 -40.34 52.31 -10.92
C PHE A 928 -39.79 53.76 -10.84
N GLY A 929 -38.92 54.03 -9.87
CA GLY A 929 -38.36 55.37 -9.65
C GLY A 929 -39.33 56.26 -8.87
N ILE A 930 -40.05 57.14 -9.58
CA ILE A 930 -40.99 58.09 -8.96
C ILE A 930 -42.19 57.33 -8.38
N ILE A 931 -42.57 56.18 -8.96
CA ILE A 931 -43.67 55.32 -8.50
C ILE A 931 -43.11 54.05 -7.84
N GLN A 932 -43.61 53.70 -6.66
CA GLN A 932 -43.23 52.50 -5.90
C GLN A 932 -44.48 51.69 -5.53
N LEU A 933 -44.43 50.38 -5.72
CA LEU A 933 -45.47 49.46 -5.25
C LEU A 933 -45.06 48.79 -3.95
N PHE A 934 -45.94 48.83 -2.96
CA PHE A 934 -45.79 48.17 -1.68
C PHE A 934 -46.92 47.16 -1.45
N VAL A 935 -46.60 46.01 -0.86
CA VAL A 935 -47.57 45.11 -0.24
C VAL A 935 -47.62 45.45 1.25
N GLN A 936 -48.79 45.84 1.75
CA GLN A 936 -49.04 46.13 3.17
C GLN A 936 -49.85 44.99 3.78
N TYR A 937 -49.40 44.47 4.91
CA TYR A 937 -50.08 43.35 5.58
C TYR A 937 -51.06 43.85 6.64
N LYS A 938 -52.02 44.66 6.17
CA LYS A 938 -53.11 45.21 6.97
C LYS A 938 -54.36 45.36 6.12
N GLY A 939 -55.50 45.15 6.76
CA GLY A 939 -56.81 45.42 6.19
C GLY A 939 -57.17 46.90 6.22
N GLU A 940 -58.31 47.21 5.60
CA GLU A 940 -58.82 48.59 5.47
C GLU A 940 -59.02 49.30 6.81
N THR A 941 -59.37 48.56 7.87
CA THR A 941 -59.57 49.07 9.24
C THR A 941 -58.30 49.04 10.09
N GLY A 942 -57.15 48.65 9.53
CA GLY A 942 -55.86 48.52 10.24
C GLY A 942 -55.64 47.18 10.94
N ALA A 943 -56.57 46.22 10.82
CA ALA A 943 -56.39 44.85 11.32
C ALA A 943 -55.26 44.12 10.56
N GLN A 944 -54.44 43.32 11.23
CA GLN A 944 -53.34 42.58 10.60
C GLN A 944 -53.83 41.50 9.63
N THR A 945 -53.02 41.21 8.60
CA THR A 945 -53.26 40.11 7.66
C THR A 945 -53.25 38.76 8.37
N ARG A 946 -54.20 37.90 8.00
CA ARG A 946 -54.32 36.53 8.50
C ARG A 946 -54.09 35.57 7.34
N ALA A 947 -53.15 34.65 7.48
CA ALA A 947 -52.96 33.55 6.55
C ALA A 947 -53.59 32.28 7.12
N GLU A 948 -54.46 31.65 6.33
CA GLU A 948 -55.10 30.38 6.64
C GLU A 948 -54.65 29.36 5.61
N ILE A 949 -54.08 28.26 6.07
CA ILE A 949 -53.54 27.19 5.26
C ILE A 949 -54.25 25.90 5.68
N HIS A 950 -54.83 25.22 4.71
CA HIS A 950 -55.52 23.96 4.92
C HIS A 950 -55.08 22.98 3.82
N VAL A 951 -54.55 21.82 4.21
CA VAL A 951 -54.11 20.76 3.29
C VAL A 951 -54.66 19.46 3.82
N HIS A 952 -55.63 18.88 3.12
CA HIS A 952 -56.30 17.61 3.46
C HIS A 952 -56.62 16.85 2.16
N PRO A 953 -55.98 15.70 1.90
CA PRO A 953 -56.11 14.96 0.64
C PRO A 953 -57.53 14.45 0.37
N ASN A 954 -58.35 14.29 1.42
CA ASN A 954 -59.73 13.82 1.33
C ASN A 954 -60.77 14.94 1.41
N ALA A 955 -60.34 16.20 1.50
CA ALA A 955 -61.24 17.36 1.54
C ALA A 955 -61.51 17.92 0.13
N ASN A 956 -62.52 18.77 0.00
CA ASN A 956 -62.79 19.52 -1.22
C ASN A 956 -62.97 21.01 -0.88
N PRO A 957 -62.03 21.91 -1.23
CA PRO A 957 -60.79 21.63 -1.98
C PRO A 957 -59.74 20.88 -1.14
N ARG A 958 -58.90 20.05 -1.78
CA ARG A 958 -57.85 19.26 -1.11
C ARG A 958 -56.75 20.12 -0.49
N TRP A 959 -56.52 21.30 -1.03
CA TRP A 959 -55.69 22.32 -0.41
C TRP A 959 -56.29 23.71 -0.65
N SER A 960 -56.12 24.60 0.31
CA SER A 960 -56.45 26.02 0.16
C SER A 960 -55.51 26.88 1.01
N ILE A 961 -55.06 28.00 0.44
CA ILE A 961 -54.36 29.03 1.18
C ILE A 961 -55.07 30.37 0.96
N VAL A 962 -55.38 31.06 2.06
CA VAL A 962 -56.05 32.35 2.06
C VAL A 962 -55.21 33.36 2.84
N LEU A 963 -54.76 34.42 2.17
CA LEU A 963 -54.21 35.62 2.80
C LEU A 963 -55.33 36.66 2.86
N ASP A 964 -56.01 36.71 4.01
CA ASP A 964 -57.07 37.67 4.29
C ASP A 964 -56.49 39.01 4.76
N ARG A 965 -57.07 40.13 4.29
CA ARG A 965 -56.69 41.51 4.63
C ARG A 965 -55.31 41.92 4.11
N LEU A 966 -55.07 41.81 2.82
CA LEU A 966 -53.87 42.31 2.14
C LEU A 966 -54.16 43.66 1.48
N ALA A 967 -53.18 44.57 1.41
CA ALA A 967 -53.30 45.79 0.63
C ALA A 967 -52.12 46.02 -0.30
N ILE A 968 -52.36 46.36 -1.58
CA ILE A 968 -51.32 46.78 -2.51
C ILE A 968 -51.39 48.31 -2.64
N ALA A 969 -50.36 49.00 -2.16
CA ALA A 969 -50.28 50.46 -2.17
C ALA A 969 -49.32 50.95 -3.26
N VAL A 970 -49.82 51.81 -4.15
CA VAL A 970 -49.02 52.54 -5.14
C VAL A 970 -48.66 53.90 -4.56
N ARG A 971 -47.37 54.20 -4.45
CA ARG A 971 -46.84 55.46 -3.91
C ARG A 971 -46.08 56.26 -4.94
N SER A 972 -46.13 57.58 -4.81
CA SER A 972 -45.20 58.50 -5.45
C SER A 972 -44.53 59.37 -4.40
N GLY A 973 -43.22 59.18 -4.19
CA GLY A 973 -42.51 59.71 -3.03
C GLY A 973 -43.18 59.27 -1.70
N PRO A 974 -43.40 60.17 -0.72
CA PRO A 974 -44.04 59.81 0.55
C PRO A 974 -45.57 59.60 0.45
N ASN A 975 -46.20 59.94 -0.69
CA ASN A 975 -47.65 59.99 -0.81
C ASN A 975 -48.20 58.70 -1.44
N THR A 976 -49.23 58.11 -0.82
CA THR A 976 -49.96 56.98 -1.39
C THR A 976 -51.01 57.49 -2.37
N LEU A 977 -50.92 57.05 -3.62
CA LEU A 977 -51.82 57.42 -4.72
C LEU A 977 -53.04 56.51 -4.76
N ILE A 978 -52.84 55.20 -4.63
CA ILE A 978 -53.89 54.19 -4.66
C ILE A 978 -53.57 53.09 -3.65
N SER A 979 -54.57 52.59 -2.93
CA SER A 979 -54.48 51.39 -2.10
C SER A 979 -55.56 50.40 -2.52
N LEU A 980 -55.15 49.18 -2.82
CA LEU A 980 -56.01 48.09 -3.27
C LEU A 980 -56.11 47.08 -2.14
N TYR A 981 -57.20 47.08 -1.40
CA TYR A 981 -57.44 46.08 -0.36
C TYR A 981 -58.06 44.85 -0.99
N ALA A 982 -57.54 43.67 -0.68
CA ALA A 982 -58.09 42.43 -1.20
C ALA A 982 -57.69 41.22 -0.36
N THR A 983 -58.35 40.11 -0.64
CA THR A 983 -58.02 38.79 -0.12
C THR A 983 -57.44 37.95 -1.23
N VAL A 984 -56.24 37.43 -1.02
CA VAL A 984 -55.58 36.55 -1.99
C VAL A 984 -55.89 35.12 -1.61
N ARG A 985 -56.53 34.37 -2.52
CA ARG A 985 -56.88 32.97 -2.30
C ARG A 985 -56.39 32.12 -3.46
N ALA A 986 -55.84 30.96 -3.12
CA ALA A 986 -55.57 29.88 -4.04
C ALA A 986 -56.11 28.57 -3.45
N ASP A 987 -56.72 27.73 -4.28
CA ASP A 987 -57.13 26.38 -3.89
C ASP A 987 -57.03 25.42 -5.07
N GLU A 988 -57.32 24.15 -4.83
CA GLU A 988 -57.21 23.09 -5.84
C GLU A 988 -57.94 23.39 -7.16
N HIS A 989 -59.13 24.01 -7.09
CA HIS A 989 -60.01 24.21 -8.25
C HIS A 989 -59.86 25.59 -8.86
N THR A 990 -59.25 26.53 -8.13
CA THR A 990 -59.09 27.90 -8.56
C THR A 990 -57.63 28.32 -8.53
N ALA A 991 -57.14 28.76 -9.70
CA ALA A 991 -55.86 29.46 -9.78
C ALA A 991 -55.86 30.63 -8.80
N ALA A 992 -54.66 31.08 -8.41
CA ALA A 992 -54.50 32.24 -7.55
C ALA A 992 -55.38 33.41 -8.00
N THR A 993 -56.34 33.80 -7.15
CA THR A 993 -57.29 34.87 -7.43
C THR A 993 -57.29 35.90 -6.31
N VAL A 994 -57.65 37.12 -6.69
CA VAL A 994 -57.83 38.25 -5.79
C VAL A 994 -59.35 38.45 -5.63
N LYS A 995 -59.87 38.25 -4.42
CA LYS A 995 -61.27 38.45 -4.06
C LYS A 995 -61.43 39.68 -3.17
N ASP A 996 -62.66 40.18 -3.11
CA ASP A 996 -63.04 41.32 -2.26
C ASP A 996 -62.19 42.58 -2.52
N LEU A 997 -61.85 42.82 -3.81
CA LEU A 997 -61.05 43.96 -4.24
C LEU A 997 -61.77 45.28 -3.97
N ASN A 998 -61.20 46.10 -3.10
CA ASN A 998 -61.66 47.44 -2.77
C ASN A 998 -60.57 48.46 -3.08
N VAL A 999 -60.85 49.40 -3.99
CA VAL A 999 -59.90 50.43 -4.45
C VAL A 999 -60.13 51.72 -3.68
N ARG A 1000 -59.07 52.26 -3.07
CA ARG A 1000 -59.08 53.56 -2.38
C ARG A 1000 -58.08 54.52 -3.03
N TYR A 1001 -58.57 55.66 -3.50
CA TYR A 1001 -57.73 56.74 -4.03
C TYR A 1001 -57.22 57.62 -2.90
N GLY A 1002 -55.92 57.97 -2.96
CA GLY A 1002 -55.29 58.92 -2.04
C GLY A 1002 -55.79 60.35 -2.24
N ASN A 1003 -55.57 61.20 -1.25
CA ASN A 1003 -56.09 62.59 -1.21
C ASN A 1003 -55.77 63.44 -2.45
N PHE A 1004 -54.68 63.13 -3.17
CA PHE A 1004 -54.27 63.84 -4.37
C PHE A 1004 -55.20 63.62 -5.58
N LEU A 1005 -55.87 62.46 -5.69
CA LEU A 1005 -56.68 62.08 -6.86
C LEU A 1005 -58.19 62.29 -6.69
N ARG A 1006 -58.66 62.64 -5.48
CA ARG A 1006 -60.09 62.81 -5.15
C ARG A 1006 -60.78 63.97 -5.90
N VAL A 1007 -60.02 64.89 -6.50
CA VAL A 1007 -60.55 66.02 -7.29
C VAL A 1007 -61.00 65.59 -8.70
N LEU A 1008 -60.42 64.52 -9.26
CA LEU A 1008 -60.76 64.02 -10.61
C LEU A 1008 -62.01 63.13 -10.64
N GLU A 1009 -62.38 62.51 -9.52
CA GLU A 1009 -63.55 61.62 -9.39
C GLU A 1009 -64.89 62.34 -9.64
N SER A 1010 -64.95 63.65 -9.37
CA SER A 1010 -66.09 64.53 -9.66
C SER A 1010 -66.32 64.77 -11.16
N ILE A 1011 -65.24 64.82 -11.95
CA ILE A 1011 -65.29 65.12 -13.39
C ILE A 1011 -65.69 63.87 -14.19
N PHE A 1012 -65.18 62.69 -13.80
CA PHE A 1012 -65.51 61.43 -14.48
C PHE A 1012 -66.95 60.94 -14.20
N ASN A 1013 -67.50 61.20 -13.01
CA ASN A 1013 -68.88 60.86 -12.68
C ASN A 1013 -69.93 61.66 -13.48
N ASN A 1014 -69.63 62.88 -13.90
CA ASN A 1014 -70.54 63.72 -14.68
C ASN A 1014 -70.56 63.38 -16.18
N LEU A 1015 -69.46 62.87 -16.74
CA LEU A 1015 -69.40 62.41 -18.14
C LEU A 1015 -70.09 61.05 -18.37
N GLN A 1016 -70.15 60.19 -17.36
CA GLN A 1016 -70.90 58.92 -17.42
C GLN A 1016 -72.43 59.08 -17.37
N TYR A 1017 -72.95 60.25 -16.95
CA TYR A 1017 -74.40 60.50 -16.92
C TYR A 1017 -74.98 60.83 -18.31
N VAL A 1018 -74.19 61.38 -19.22
CA VAL A 1018 -74.62 61.76 -20.58
C VAL A 1018 -74.63 60.56 -21.53
N ALA A 1019 -73.75 59.57 -21.31
CA ALA A 1019 -73.64 58.36 -22.15
C ALA A 1019 -74.84 57.38 -22.02
N ARG A 1020 -75.75 57.59 -21.06
CA ARG A 1020 -76.93 56.72 -20.83
C ARG A 1020 -78.12 57.02 -21.75
N PHE A 1021 -78.08 58.10 -22.53
CA PHE A 1021 -79.18 58.51 -23.42
C PHE A 1021 -79.01 58.12 -24.90
N LEU A 1022 -77.96 57.37 -25.25
CA LEU A 1022 -77.78 56.81 -26.60
C LEU A 1022 -78.22 55.33 -26.65
N PRO A 1023 -78.83 54.85 -27.75
CA PRO A 1023 -79.32 53.47 -27.82
C PRO A 1023 -78.15 52.48 -27.73
N GLY A 1024 -78.17 51.59 -26.72
CA GLY A 1024 -77.15 50.54 -26.50
C GLY A 1024 -76.21 50.75 -25.30
N GLY A 1025 -76.39 51.80 -24.50
CA GLY A 1025 -75.44 52.25 -23.47
C GLY A 1025 -75.26 51.41 -22.18
N LYS A 1026 -75.46 50.08 -22.19
CA LYS A 1026 -75.11 49.24 -21.04
C LYS A 1026 -73.89 48.34 -21.25
N ASP A 1027 -73.49 48.06 -22.51
CA ASP A 1027 -72.35 47.18 -22.82
C ASP A 1027 -71.36 47.76 -23.87
N ALA A 1028 -71.48 49.04 -24.24
CA ALA A 1028 -70.56 49.69 -25.18
C ALA A 1028 -69.42 50.40 -24.42
N GLY A 1029 -68.28 49.73 -24.27
CA GLY A 1029 -67.05 50.30 -23.70
C GLY A 1029 -66.43 51.36 -24.59
N LEU A 1030 -66.91 52.60 -24.49
CA LEU A 1030 -66.36 53.75 -25.21
C LEU A 1030 -64.96 54.10 -24.65
N ARG A 1031 -63.92 54.05 -25.49
CA ARG A 1031 -62.57 54.52 -25.11
C ARG A 1031 -62.40 55.97 -25.55
N VAL A 1032 -62.19 56.87 -24.58
CA VAL A 1032 -61.88 58.28 -24.81
C VAL A 1032 -60.46 58.55 -24.30
N ALA A 1033 -59.55 58.94 -25.19
CA ALA A 1033 -58.18 59.29 -24.84
C ALA A 1033 -57.83 60.67 -25.38
N PHE A 1034 -57.03 61.42 -24.61
CA PHE A 1034 -56.46 62.70 -25.02
C PHE A 1034 -54.94 62.62 -24.93
N SER A 1035 -54.27 62.57 -26.07
CA SER A 1035 -52.81 62.55 -26.16
C SER A 1035 -52.35 63.40 -27.35
N GLN A 1036 -51.18 64.03 -27.21
CA GLN A 1036 -50.51 64.81 -28.27
C GLN A 1036 -51.40 65.84 -29.02
N GLY A 1037 -52.39 66.46 -28.34
CA GLY A 1037 -53.28 67.46 -28.94
C GLY A 1037 -54.43 66.90 -29.80
N LYS A 1038 -54.70 65.59 -29.71
CA LYS A 1038 -55.75 64.89 -30.45
C LYS A 1038 -56.76 64.25 -29.48
N LEU A 1039 -58.06 64.45 -29.73
CA LEU A 1039 -59.15 63.76 -29.03
C LEU A 1039 -59.55 62.53 -29.83
N THR A 1040 -59.41 61.34 -29.21
CA THR A 1040 -59.72 60.06 -29.86
C THR A 1040 -60.94 59.43 -29.19
N VAL A 1041 -61.99 59.14 -29.97
CA VAL A 1041 -63.20 58.43 -29.52
C VAL A 1041 -63.45 57.25 -30.45
N ARG A 1042 -63.28 56.03 -29.95
CA ARG A 1042 -63.44 54.80 -30.74
C ARG A 1042 -64.32 53.76 -30.07
N ASN A 1043 -65.00 52.96 -30.90
CA ASN A 1043 -65.76 51.81 -30.46
C ASN A 1043 -65.43 50.60 -31.36
N ALA A 1044 -65.04 49.48 -30.75
CA ALA A 1044 -64.67 48.26 -31.46
C ALA A 1044 -65.69 47.16 -31.19
N PHE A 1045 -66.32 46.64 -32.24
CA PHE A 1045 -67.25 45.51 -32.15
C PHE A 1045 -66.54 44.22 -32.55
N ALA A 1046 -66.46 43.24 -31.65
CA ALA A 1046 -65.94 41.92 -31.98
C ALA A 1046 -67.00 41.12 -32.76
N LEU A 1047 -66.63 40.59 -33.93
CA LEU A 1047 -67.42 39.62 -34.68
C LEU A 1047 -67.06 38.19 -34.22
N PRO A 1048 -68.03 37.24 -34.24
CA PRO A 1048 -67.76 35.85 -33.91
C PRO A 1048 -66.79 35.21 -34.91
N LYS A 1049 -66.09 34.14 -34.46
CA LYS A 1049 -65.10 33.41 -35.26
C LYS A 1049 -65.69 32.97 -36.60
N LEU A 1050 -65.04 33.33 -37.70
CA LEU A 1050 -65.49 32.98 -39.05
C LEU A 1050 -64.71 31.74 -39.54
N PRO A 1051 -65.38 30.62 -39.85
CA PRO A 1051 -64.71 29.43 -40.35
C PRO A 1051 -64.25 29.62 -41.80
N LEU A 1052 -63.01 29.23 -42.11
CA LEU A 1052 -62.42 29.19 -43.45
C LEU A 1052 -61.92 27.79 -43.75
N GLY A 1053 -62.80 26.88 -44.17
CA GLY A 1053 -62.42 25.51 -44.54
C GLY A 1053 -61.69 24.77 -43.41
N THR A 1054 -60.44 24.34 -43.63
CA THR A 1054 -59.57 23.68 -42.63
C THR A 1054 -58.94 24.66 -41.62
N GLY A 1055 -59.44 25.90 -41.55
CA GLY A 1055 -58.92 26.99 -40.75
C GLY A 1055 -60.02 27.92 -40.19
N GLN A 1056 -59.63 28.94 -39.42
CA GLN A 1056 -60.54 29.93 -38.82
C GLN A 1056 -59.93 31.35 -38.86
N ILE A 1057 -60.76 32.37 -39.04
CA ILE A 1057 -60.43 33.77 -38.73
C ILE A 1057 -61.01 34.11 -37.36
N THR A 1058 -60.15 34.59 -36.46
CA THR A 1058 -60.48 34.98 -35.08
C THR A 1058 -60.09 36.43 -34.84
N ASP A 1059 -60.64 37.03 -33.79
CA ASP A 1059 -60.35 38.43 -33.38
C ASP A 1059 -60.67 39.46 -34.47
N VAL A 1060 -61.69 39.18 -35.29
CA VAL A 1060 -62.22 40.14 -36.26
C VAL A 1060 -62.97 41.22 -35.48
N ALA A 1061 -62.40 42.41 -35.41
CA ALA A 1061 -63.06 43.59 -34.87
C ALA A 1061 -63.33 44.59 -35.98
N VAL A 1062 -64.53 45.15 -35.99
CA VAL A 1062 -64.87 46.32 -36.81
C VAL A 1062 -64.54 47.55 -35.95
N ASP A 1063 -63.45 48.25 -36.32
CA ASP A 1063 -63.05 49.51 -35.67
C ASP A 1063 -63.72 50.67 -36.42
N MET A 1064 -64.57 51.44 -35.71
CA MET A 1064 -65.24 52.62 -36.25
C MET A 1064 -65.10 53.77 -35.26
N GLY A 1065 -64.69 54.92 -35.76
CA GLY A 1065 -64.56 56.13 -34.97
C GLY A 1065 -64.10 57.32 -35.78
N PHE A 1066 -63.90 58.43 -35.08
CA PHE A 1066 -63.35 59.65 -35.64
C PHE A 1066 -62.29 60.22 -34.71
N ASP A 1067 -61.31 60.83 -35.35
CA ASP A 1067 -60.09 61.34 -34.73
C ASP A 1067 -60.08 62.86 -34.96
N ILE A 1068 -60.16 63.69 -33.91
CA ILE A 1068 -60.20 65.17 -34.04
C ILE A 1068 -58.85 65.77 -33.62
N GLY A 1069 -58.11 66.33 -34.58
CA GLY A 1069 -56.95 67.17 -34.33
C GLY A 1069 -57.38 68.62 -34.08
N LEU A 1070 -56.90 69.26 -33.01
CA LEU A 1070 -57.32 70.63 -32.66
C LEU A 1070 -56.42 71.72 -33.29
N SER A 1071 -55.24 71.38 -33.82
CA SER A 1071 -54.40 72.30 -34.60
C SER A 1071 -53.27 71.57 -35.35
N PRO A 1072 -53.24 71.59 -36.70
CA PRO A 1072 -54.30 72.09 -37.58
C PRO A 1072 -55.57 71.24 -37.44
N GLN A 1073 -56.73 71.88 -37.60
CA GLN A 1073 -58.02 71.20 -37.46
C GLN A 1073 -58.17 70.12 -38.52
N SER A 1074 -58.37 68.87 -38.10
CA SER A 1074 -58.59 67.72 -38.97
C SER A 1074 -59.58 66.75 -38.33
N ILE A 1075 -60.44 66.15 -39.16
CA ILE A 1075 -61.34 65.06 -38.78
C ILE A 1075 -61.05 63.92 -39.74
N ASP A 1076 -60.48 62.83 -39.21
CA ASP A 1076 -60.21 61.62 -39.97
C ASP A 1076 -61.25 60.56 -39.62
N PHE A 1077 -61.95 60.04 -40.63
CA PHE A 1077 -62.88 58.92 -40.49
C PHE A 1077 -62.19 57.64 -40.93
N VAL A 1078 -62.24 56.60 -40.09
CA VAL A 1078 -61.63 55.29 -40.37
C VAL A 1078 -62.66 54.19 -40.15
N ALA A 1079 -62.79 53.30 -41.13
CA ALA A 1079 -63.55 52.06 -41.03
C ALA A 1079 -62.73 50.91 -41.61
N GLY A 1080 -62.59 49.82 -40.86
CA GLY A 1080 -61.78 48.69 -41.29
C GLY A 1080 -61.98 47.42 -40.47
N LEU A 1081 -61.52 46.30 -41.04
CA LEU A 1081 -61.42 45.02 -40.36
C LEU A 1081 -60.03 44.93 -39.73
N GLY A 1082 -59.97 45.11 -38.40
CA GLY A 1082 -58.73 45.26 -37.63
C GLY A 1082 -58.07 46.64 -37.77
N SER A 1083 -57.02 46.87 -36.97
CA SER A 1083 -56.12 48.02 -37.09
C SER A 1083 -54.66 47.57 -37.06
N SER A 1084 -53.71 48.44 -37.44
CA SER A 1084 -52.27 48.15 -37.32
C SER A 1084 -51.84 47.79 -35.89
N GLN A 1085 -52.61 48.20 -34.88
CA GLN A 1085 -52.40 47.89 -33.46
C GLN A 1085 -53.20 46.67 -32.97
N LYS A 1086 -54.28 46.28 -33.67
CA LYS A 1086 -55.13 45.11 -33.39
C LYS A 1086 -55.61 44.44 -34.70
N PRO A 1087 -54.74 43.75 -35.43
CA PRO A 1087 -55.12 43.07 -36.66
C PRO A 1087 -55.99 41.84 -36.37
N PHE A 1088 -56.85 41.46 -37.32
CA PHE A 1088 -57.55 40.17 -37.22
C PHE A 1088 -56.56 39.03 -37.42
N ARG A 1089 -56.83 37.86 -36.80
CA ARG A 1089 -55.96 36.68 -36.89
C ARG A 1089 -56.59 35.65 -37.80
N TRP A 1090 -55.78 34.98 -38.62
CA TRP A 1090 -56.23 33.87 -39.44
C TRP A 1090 -55.31 32.66 -39.23
N VAL A 1091 -55.88 31.45 -39.22
CA VAL A 1091 -55.14 30.20 -39.06
C VAL A 1091 -55.62 29.23 -40.12
N VAL A 1092 -54.71 28.77 -40.98
CA VAL A 1092 -54.90 27.64 -41.91
C VAL A 1092 -53.70 26.72 -41.73
N SER A 1093 -53.88 25.62 -41.00
CA SER A 1093 -52.78 24.75 -40.57
C SER A 1093 -51.85 24.34 -41.74
N PRO A 1094 -50.51 24.44 -41.61
CA PRO A 1094 -49.74 24.77 -40.40
C PRO A 1094 -49.44 26.28 -40.23
N LEU A 1095 -50.04 27.16 -41.04
CA LEU A 1095 -49.73 28.58 -41.09
C LEU A 1095 -50.74 29.40 -40.27
N ALA A 1096 -50.23 30.38 -39.53
CA ALA A 1096 -51.03 31.38 -38.83
C ALA A 1096 -50.49 32.78 -39.15
N GLY A 1097 -51.39 33.75 -39.26
CA GLY A 1097 -51.06 35.10 -39.67
C GLY A 1097 -52.01 36.14 -39.10
N THR A 1098 -51.66 37.40 -39.31
CA THR A 1098 -52.49 38.55 -38.93
C THR A 1098 -52.69 39.46 -40.12
N GLY A 1099 -53.84 40.13 -40.21
CA GLY A 1099 -54.16 41.04 -41.29
C GLY A 1099 -54.95 42.25 -40.83
N CYS A 1100 -54.82 43.35 -41.55
CA CYS A 1100 -55.61 44.55 -41.35
C CYS A 1100 -55.97 45.14 -42.71
N ILE A 1101 -57.24 45.49 -42.90
CA ILE A 1101 -57.70 46.24 -44.06
C ILE A 1101 -58.43 47.47 -43.54
N GLN A 1102 -57.85 48.64 -43.77
CA GLN A 1102 -58.43 49.92 -43.36
C GLN A 1102 -58.69 50.79 -44.59
N VAL A 1103 -59.88 51.38 -44.62
CA VAL A 1103 -60.25 52.41 -45.58
C VAL A 1103 -60.58 53.67 -44.77
N GLY A 1104 -59.82 54.72 -45.00
CA GLY A 1104 -60.03 56.03 -44.37
C GLY A 1104 -60.26 57.11 -45.41
N VAL A 1105 -60.95 58.17 -45.02
CA VAL A 1105 -61.04 59.41 -45.81
C VAL A 1105 -60.43 60.52 -44.98
N ASN A 1106 -59.40 61.16 -45.52
CA ASN A 1106 -58.79 62.35 -44.94
C ASN A 1106 -58.98 63.56 -45.88
N THR A 1107 -58.45 64.72 -45.50
CA THR A 1107 -58.56 65.98 -46.28
C THR A 1107 -57.89 65.95 -47.65
N LYS A 1108 -57.18 64.87 -48.04
CA LYS A 1108 -56.54 64.69 -49.34
C LYS A 1108 -57.13 63.56 -50.20
N GLY A 1109 -58.15 62.83 -49.73
CA GLY A 1109 -58.87 61.81 -50.52
C GLY A 1109 -59.02 60.45 -49.81
N LEU A 1110 -59.41 59.43 -50.59
CA LEU A 1110 -59.58 58.04 -50.13
C LEU A 1110 -58.21 57.40 -49.87
N ASN A 1111 -58.03 56.84 -48.68
CA ASN A 1111 -56.82 56.16 -48.24
C ASN A 1111 -57.11 54.67 -47.97
N VAL A 1112 -56.37 53.76 -48.60
CA VAL A 1112 -56.52 52.32 -48.41
C VAL A 1112 -55.20 51.74 -47.89
N LEU A 1113 -55.25 51.12 -46.71
CA LEU A 1113 -54.15 50.37 -46.11
C LEU A 1113 -54.50 48.88 -46.10
N VAL A 1114 -53.66 48.08 -46.73
CA VAL A 1114 -53.75 46.62 -46.69
C VAL A 1114 -52.45 46.06 -46.10
N GLN A 1115 -52.58 45.34 -44.99
CA GLN A 1115 -51.47 44.66 -44.33
C GLN A 1115 -51.82 43.17 -44.17
N ALA A 1116 -50.93 42.30 -44.64
CA ALA A 1116 -51.05 40.85 -44.47
C ALA A 1116 -49.71 40.29 -43.99
N GLY A 1117 -49.73 39.53 -42.89
CA GLY A 1117 -48.54 38.93 -42.31
C GLY A 1117 -48.70 37.48 -41.86
N ILE A 1118 -47.58 36.76 -41.80
CA ILE A 1118 -47.45 35.36 -41.35
C ILE A 1118 -46.49 35.36 -40.15
N GLY A 1119 -46.81 34.66 -39.07
CA GLY A 1119 -46.02 34.69 -37.83
C GLY A 1119 -45.91 33.34 -37.10
N LEU A 1120 -44.82 33.17 -36.34
CA LEU A 1120 -44.57 32.04 -35.43
C LEU A 1120 -44.63 32.55 -33.99
N GLY A 1121 -45.41 31.89 -33.14
CA GLY A 1121 -45.60 32.27 -31.72
C GLY A 1121 -45.10 31.19 -30.76
N LEU A 1122 -44.43 31.62 -29.70
CA LEU A 1122 -44.02 30.79 -28.56
C LEU A 1122 -44.76 31.29 -27.30
N ALA A 1123 -45.48 30.40 -26.63
CA ALA A 1123 -46.15 30.68 -25.35
C ALA A 1123 -45.42 29.95 -24.23
N ILE A 1124 -45.15 30.65 -23.13
CA ILE A 1124 -44.57 30.09 -21.90
C ILE A 1124 -45.55 30.40 -20.77
N ASP A 1125 -46.07 29.36 -20.13
CA ASP A 1125 -46.98 29.46 -19.00
C ASP A 1125 -46.29 28.92 -17.74
N LEU A 1126 -45.98 29.81 -16.80
CA LEU A 1126 -45.32 29.49 -15.54
C LEU A 1126 -46.14 30.03 -14.35
N GLY A 1127 -47.43 29.66 -14.29
CA GLY A 1127 -48.28 29.67 -13.09
C GLY A 1127 -48.62 31.03 -12.46
N ILE A 1128 -47.62 31.83 -12.11
CA ILE A 1128 -47.75 33.21 -11.58
C ILE A 1128 -47.53 34.24 -12.69
N VAL A 1129 -46.85 33.84 -13.76
CA VAL A 1129 -46.48 34.67 -14.90
C VAL A 1129 -46.82 33.94 -16.20
N SER A 1130 -47.63 34.54 -17.06
CA SER A 1130 -47.87 34.05 -18.41
C SER A 1130 -47.20 34.96 -19.42
N GLY A 1131 -46.39 34.38 -20.31
CA GLY A 1131 -45.58 35.09 -21.29
C GLY A 1131 -45.93 34.65 -22.70
N SER A 1132 -46.09 35.59 -23.63
CA SER A 1132 -46.17 35.27 -25.06
C SER A 1132 -45.18 36.11 -25.85
N ALA A 1133 -44.46 35.49 -26.76
CA ALA A 1133 -43.62 36.18 -27.73
C ALA A 1133 -44.04 35.76 -29.15
N ALA A 1134 -44.33 36.73 -30.00
CA ALA A 1134 -44.71 36.49 -31.39
C ALA A 1134 -43.89 37.39 -32.30
N VAL A 1135 -43.34 36.82 -33.38
CA VAL A 1135 -42.70 37.55 -34.47
C VAL A 1135 -43.55 37.42 -35.72
N THR A 1136 -43.90 38.56 -36.32
CA THR A 1136 -44.73 38.65 -37.52
C THR A 1136 -43.96 39.35 -38.63
N ILE A 1137 -43.97 38.76 -39.83
CA ILE A 1137 -43.54 39.45 -41.06
C ILE A 1137 -44.80 39.87 -41.80
N ALA A 1138 -44.95 41.15 -42.11
CA ALA A 1138 -46.08 41.70 -42.85
C ALA A 1138 -45.63 42.47 -44.10
N VAL A 1139 -46.43 42.44 -45.16
CA VAL A 1139 -46.29 43.32 -46.32
C VAL A 1139 -47.34 44.44 -46.22
N GLU A 1140 -46.89 45.69 -46.35
CA GLU A 1140 -47.72 46.89 -46.34
C GLU A 1140 -47.77 47.51 -47.74
N LEU A 1141 -48.99 47.79 -48.21
CA LEU A 1141 -49.26 48.62 -49.38
C LEU A 1141 -50.01 49.87 -48.93
N SER A 1142 -49.43 51.06 -49.14
CA SER A 1142 -50.02 52.34 -48.74
C SER A 1142 -50.08 53.32 -49.91
N THR A 1143 -51.26 53.91 -50.15
CA THR A 1143 -51.51 54.89 -51.22
C THR A 1143 -51.31 56.35 -50.77
N GLN A 1144 -50.75 56.59 -49.58
CA GLN A 1144 -50.59 57.95 -49.04
C GLN A 1144 -49.42 58.76 -49.65
N VAL A 1145 -48.47 58.09 -50.32
CA VAL A 1145 -47.30 58.71 -50.95
C VAL A 1145 -47.44 58.53 -52.46
N GLU A 1146 -47.21 59.58 -53.26
CA GLU A 1146 -47.12 59.48 -54.72
C GLU A 1146 -45.63 59.41 -55.13
N PRO A 1147 -45.15 58.35 -55.81
CA PRO A 1147 -45.84 57.09 -56.11
C PRO A 1147 -46.01 56.16 -54.88
N PHE A 1148 -46.94 55.20 -54.97
CA PHE A 1148 -47.37 54.32 -53.86
C PHE A 1148 -46.22 53.53 -53.21
N LEU A 1149 -46.35 53.23 -51.91
CA LEU A 1149 -45.31 52.57 -51.11
C LEU A 1149 -45.59 51.07 -50.96
N LEU A 1150 -44.57 50.23 -51.20
CA LEU A 1150 -44.55 48.81 -50.90
C LEU A 1150 -43.44 48.52 -49.86
N GLY A 1151 -43.82 48.01 -48.69
CA GLY A 1151 -42.87 47.72 -47.60
C GLY A 1151 -43.08 46.36 -46.95
N ALA A 1152 -42.01 45.81 -46.38
CA ALA A 1152 -42.03 44.63 -45.52
C ALA A 1152 -41.66 45.04 -44.08
N ILE A 1153 -42.48 44.66 -43.10
CA ILE A 1153 -42.30 44.98 -41.68
C ILE A 1153 -42.14 43.70 -40.89
N LEU A 1154 -41.07 43.60 -40.12
CA LEU A 1154 -40.86 42.61 -39.08
C LEU A 1154 -41.26 43.23 -37.74
N SER A 1155 -42.26 42.67 -37.05
CA SER A 1155 -42.62 43.11 -35.70
C SER A 1155 -42.61 41.95 -34.71
N GLY A 1156 -41.93 42.15 -33.58
CA GLY A 1156 -41.90 41.27 -32.43
C GLY A 1156 -42.69 41.88 -31.28
N ARG A 1157 -43.61 41.13 -30.69
CA ARG A 1157 -44.32 41.52 -29.47
C ARG A 1157 -44.11 40.48 -28.39
N ALA A 1158 -43.65 40.90 -27.23
CA ALA A 1158 -43.54 40.09 -26.04
C ALA A 1158 -44.43 40.67 -24.93
N SER A 1159 -45.32 39.87 -24.35
CA SER A 1159 -46.16 40.28 -23.22
C SER A 1159 -45.98 39.35 -22.05
N VAL A 1160 -45.95 39.90 -20.83
CA VAL A 1160 -45.81 39.18 -19.57
C VAL A 1160 -46.93 39.65 -18.64
N ASP A 1161 -47.75 38.72 -18.15
CA ASP A 1161 -48.89 39.00 -17.26
C ASP A 1161 -48.73 38.29 -15.90
N VAL A 1162 -48.93 39.02 -14.80
CA VAL A 1162 -48.76 38.59 -13.41
C VAL A 1162 -50.11 38.55 -12.69
N LEU A 1163 -50.42 37.42 -12.05
CA LEU A 1163 -51.66 37.21 -11.27
C LEU A 1163 -52.95 37.49 -12.06
N SER A 1164 -53.04 36.93 -13.28
CA SER A 1164 -54.23 37.04 -14.16
C SER A 1164 -54.64 38.48 -14.50
N GLY A 1165 -53.69 39.39 -14.76
CA GLY A 1165 -53.96 40.77 -15.19
C GLY A 1165 -53.68 41.84 -14.14
N LEU A 1166 -53.27 41.47 -12.93
CA LEU A 1166 -53.01 42.44 -11.86
C LEU A 1166 -51.81 43.33 -12.17
N ALA A 1167 -50.82 42.84 -12.91
CA ALA A 1167 -49.81 43.67 -13.54
C ALA A 1167 -49.35 43.02 -14.85
N SER A 1168 -49.35 43.78 -15.95
CA SER A 1168 -48.90 43.30 -17.26
C SER A 1168 -47.83 44.23 -17.85
N VAL A 1169 -46.84 43.67 -18.53
CA VAL A 1169 -45.83 44.43 -19.29
C VAL A 1169 -45.80 43.88 -20.71
N THR A 1170 -45.95 44.75 -21.70
CA THR A 1170 -45.83 44.41 -23.12
C THR A 1170 -44.69 45.20 -23.74
N LEU A 1171 -43.69 44.50 -24.26
CA LEU A 1171 -42.65 45.02 -25.13
C LEU A 1171 -43.07 44.82 -26.60
N THR A 1172 -42.98 45.85 -27.41
CA THR A 1172 -43.21 45.80 -28.86
C THR A 1172 -41.99 46.34 -29.57
N LEU A 1173 -41.49 45.61 -30.56
CA LEU A 1173 -40.35 45.96 -31.39
C LEU A 1173 -40.79 45.84 -32.84
N ALA A 1174 -40.65 46.88 -33.64
CA ALA A 1174 -41.00 46.86 -35.05
C ALA A 1174 -39.81 47.36 -35.88
N ALA A 1175 -39.50 46.69 -36.99
CA ALA A 1175 -38.49 47.10 -37.95
C ALA A 1175 -39.07 46.97 -39.37
N GLY A 1176 -39.07 48.03 -40.16
CA GLY A 1176 -39.61 48.09 -41.51
C GLY A 1176 -38.55 48.37 -42.57
N LEU A 1177 -38.74 47.81 -43.77
CA LEU A 1177 -37.95 48.08 -44.98
C LEU A 1177 -38.93 48.31 -46.16
N ALA A 1178 -38.86 49.48 -46.81
CA ALA A 1178 -39.76 49.88 -47.89
C ALA A 1178 -39.02 50.40 -49.13
N VAL A 1179 -39.64 50.20 -50.31
CA VAL A 1179 -39.11 50.63 -51.62
C VAL A 1179 -40.14 51.51 -52.32
N VAL A 1180 -39.71 52.67 -52.82
CA VAL A 1180 -40.53 53.58 -53.63
C VAL A 1180 -40.06 53.52 -55.10
N PRO A 1181 -40.86 52.98 -56.03
CA PRO A 1181 -40.50 52.90 -57.45
C PRO A 1181 -40.67 54.24 -58.20
N PRO A 1182 -40.00 54.46 -59.35
CA PRO A 1182 -40.10 55.70 -60.13
C PRO A 1182 -41.37 55.78 -60.99
N ASN A 1183 -41.86 57.00 -61.24
CA ASN A 1183 -43.06 57.30 -62.04
C ASN A 1183 -42.88 56.89 -63.51
N ILE A 1184 -43.44 55.75 -63.93
CA ILE A 1184 -43.44 55.32 -65.34
C ILE A 1184 -44.88 54.95 -65.75
N LEU A 1185 -45.66 55.95 -66.16
CA LEU A 1185 -46.86 55.76 -66.97
C LEU A 1185 -46.68 56.56 -68.27
N PRO A 1186 -46.10 55.98 -69.34
CA PRO A 1186 -46.15 56.62 -70.65
C PRO A 1186 -47.59 56.52 -71.20
N PRO A 1187 -48.11 57.55 -71.90
CA PRO A 1187 -49.46 57.52 -72.44
C PRO A 1187 -49.61 56.37 -73.46
N LEU A 1188 -50.65 55.55 -73.30
CA LEU A 1188 -51.07 54.54 -74.28
C LEU A 1188 -51.44 55.24 -75.61
N PRO A 1189 -50.97 54.80 -76.80
CA PRO A 1189 -49.99 53.77 -77.09
C PRO A 1189 -48.61 54.37 -77.48
N PRO A 1190 -47.47 53.97 -76.88
CA PRO A 1190 -46.17 54.43 -77.36
C PRO A 1190 -45.38 53.32 -78.08
N PRO A 1191 -44.55 53.67 -79.08
CA PRO A 1191 -43.59 52.75 -79.68
C PRO A 1191 -42.56 52.29 -78.63
N ILE A 1192 -42.13 51.03 -78.71
CA ILE A 1192 -41.13 50.44 -77.79
C ILE A 1192 -39.82 51.26 -77.88
N PRO A 1193 -39.37 51.91 -76.79
CA PRO A 1193 -38.15 52.71 -76.79
C PRO A 1193 -36.90 51.82 -76.85
N ALA A 1194 -35.87 52.26 -77.59
CA ALA A 1194 -34.63 51.52 -77.84
C ALA A 1194 -33.70 51.36 -76.61
N GLN A 1195 -34.01 51.99 -75.48
CA GLN A 1195 -33.27 51.88 -74.21
C GLN A 1195 -34.24 52.04 -73.02
N LEU A 1196 -34.05 51.23 -71.98
CA LEU A 1196 -34.71 51.32 -70.67
C LEU A 1196 -33.71 51.83 -69.63
N GLY A 1197 -34.04 52.90 -68.90
CA GLY A 1197 -33.21 53.49 -67.83
C GLY A 1197 -32.41 54.73 -68.23
N PRO A 1198 -31.75 55.42 -67.28
CA PRO A 1198 -31.66 55.10 -65.84
C PRO A 1198 -32.88 55.56 -65.03
N TYR A 1199 -33.22 54.85 -63.94
CA TYR A 1199 -34.33 55.19 -63.02
C TYR A 1199 -33.86 55.28 -61.55
N GLU A 1200 -34.38 56.24 -60.78
CA GLU A 1200 -34.14 56.39 -59.34
C GLU A 1200 -35.06 55.50 -58.49
N ILE A 1201 -34.50 54.70 -57.57
CA ILE A 1201 -35.23 53.88 -56.60
C ILE A 1201 -34.83 54.28 -55.18
N THR A 1202 -35.81 54.52 -54.30
CA THR A 1202 -35.57 54.93 -52.90
C THR A 1202 -35.91 53.82 -51.91
N PHE A 1203 -34.97 53.49 -51.02
CA PHE A 1203 -35.14 52.58 -49.90
C PHE A 1203 -35.30 53.34 -48.57
N ILE A 1204 -36.21 52.88 -47.72
CA ILE A 1204 -36.47 53.40 -46.37
C ILE A 1204 -36.39 52.24 -45.39
N ALA A 1205 -35.62 52.38 -44.31
CA ALA A 1205 -35.63 51.46 -43.18
C ALA A 1205 -36.07 52.20 -41.90
N SER A 1206 -36.87 51.58 -41.04
CA SER A 1206 -37.29 52.17 -39.76
C SER A 1206 -37.30 51.14 -38.64
N VAL A 1207 -37.09 51.60 -37.40
CA VAL A 1207 -37.17 50.77 -36.19
C VAL A 1207 -37.95 51.53 -35.12
N ALA A 1208 -38.89 50.87 -34.45
CA ALA A 1208 -39.68 51.40 -33.34
C ALA A 1208 -39.64 50.44 -32.14
N VAL A 1209 -39.55 50.97 -30.92
CA VAL A 1209 -39.72 50.20 -29.69
C VAL A 1209 -40.82 50.84 -28.85
N GLY A 1210 -41.72 50.01 -28.30
CA GLY A 1210 -42.77 50.43 -27.37
C GLY A 1210 -42.83 49.52 -26.14
N ILE A 1211 -43.01 50.09 -24.96
CA ILE A 1211 -43.19 49.39 -23.69
C ILE A 1211 -44.50 49.88 -23.08
N HIS A 1212 -45.44 48.96 -22.84
CA HIS A 1212 -46.74 49.23 -22.22
C HIS A 1212 -46.81 48.47 -20.90
N ILE A 1213 -47.04 49.17 -19.79
CA ILE A 1213 -47.17 48.58 -18.45
C ILE A 1213 -48.58 48.87 -17.93
N THR A 1214 -49.32 47.83 -17.55
CA THR A 1214 -50.64 47.95 -16.92
C THR A 1214 -50.54 47.48 -15.48
N VAL A 1215 -51.04 48.26 -14.52
CA VAL A 1215 -51.10 47.88 -13.10
C VAL A 1215 -52.55 47.97 -12.61
N ALA A 1216 -53.03 46.86 -12.07
CA ALA A 1216 -54.35 46.63 -11.48
C ALA A 1216 -55.52 47.07 -12.36
N TRP A 1217 -55.41 46.94 -13.70
CA TRP A 1217 -56.39 47.38 -14.71
C TRP A 1217 -56.79 48.87 -14.65
N VAL A 1218 -56.09 49.68 -13.86
CA VAL A 1218 -56.49 51.06 -13.54
C VAL A 1218 -55.41 52.07 -13.95
N ILE A 1219 -54.15 51.64 -14.08
CA ILE A 1219 -53.03 52.50 -14.49
C ILE A 1219 -52.35 51.87 -15.71
N ASP A 1220 -52.33 52.60 -16.83
CA ASP A 1220 -51.53 52.28 -18.01
C ASP A 1220 -50.36 53.27 -18.13
N ILE A 1221 -49.14 52.76 -18.34
CA ILE A 1221 -47.92 53.54 -18.55
C ILE A 1221 -47.32 53.10 -19.89
N ASP A 1222 -47.28 54.02 -20.85
CA ASP A 1222 -46.75 53.80 -22.19
C ASP A 1222 -45.43 54.55 -22.40
N TRP A 1223 -44.47 53.89 -23.05
CA TRP A 1223 -43.23 54.49 -23.52
C TRP A 1223 -42.91 54.01 -24.94
N ASP A 1224 -42.63 54.90 -25.87
CA ASP A 1224 -42.29 54.58 -27.25
C ASP A 1224 -41.16 55.46 -27.82
N ASP A 1225 -40.32 54.89 -28.69
CA ASP A 1225 -39.24 55.58 -29.40
C ASP A 1225 -39.08 55.03 -30.84
N TYR A 1226 -38.62 55.87 -31.78
CA TYR A 1226 -38.62 55.60 -33.23
C TYR A 1226 -37.41 56.18 -33.96
N TRP A 1227 -36.83 55.39 -34.88
CA TRP A 1227 -35.70 55.78 -35.73
C TRP A 1227 -35.95 55.40 -37.20
N GLN A 1228 -35.47 56.24 -38.14
CA GLN A 1228 -35.65 56.01 -39.58
C GLN A 1228 -34.39 56.37 -40.38
N PHE A 1229 -34.13 55.60 -41.44
CA PHE A 1229 -33.02 55.73 -42.37
C PHE A 1229 -33.55 55.69 -43.82
N LYS A 1230 -33.01 56.53 -44.73
CA LYS A 1230 -33.46 56.64 -46.13
C LYS A 1230 -32.27 56.77 -47.08
N GLN A 1231 -32.29 56.04 -48.21
CA GLN A 1231 -31.23 56.07 -49.23
C GLN A 1231 -31.79 55.86 -50.65
N THR A 1232 -31.34 56.66 -51.63
CA THR A 1232 -31.81 56.62 -53.03
C THR A 1232 -30.65 56.27 -53.97
N PHE A 1233 -30.90 55.46 -55.00
CA PHE A 1233 -29.88 55.01 -55.97
C PHE A 1233 -30.42 55.06 -57.42
N GLU A 1234 -29.58 55.40 -58.41
CA GLU A 1234 -29.90 55.35 -59.85
C GLU A 1234 -29.55 53.98 -60.47
N THR A 1235 -30.46 53.42 -61.27
CA THR A 1235 -30.25 52.17 -62.02
C THR A 1235 -29.54 52.41 -63.35
N PRO A 1236 -28.67 51.51 -63.85
CA PRO A 1236 -27.94 51.70 -65.12
C PRO A 1236 -28.84 51.52 -66.36
N THR A 1237 -28.52 52.23 -67.46
CA THR A 1237 -29.26 52.17 -68.75
C THR A 1237 -29.04 50.84 -69.49
N ILE A 1238 -30.12 50.18 -69.90
CA ILE A 1238 -30.13 48.90 -70.63
C ILE A 1238 -30.67 49.11 -72.06
N PRO A 1239 -29.89 48.88 -73.12
CA PRO A 1239 -30.39 48.93 -74.49
C PRO A 1239 -31.32 47.76 -74.82
N VAL A 1240 -32.46 48.04 -75.45
CA VAL A 1240 -33.45 47.04 -75.87
C VAL A 1240 -33.33 46.85 -77.39
N PRO A 1241 -32.92 45.67 -77.89
CA PRO A 1241 -32.83 45.41 -79.33
C PRO A 1241 -34.24 45.33 -79.95
N LEU A 1242 -34.43 45.92 -81.14
CA LEU A 1242 -35.65 45.83 -81.93
C LEU A 1242 -35.36 45.05 -83.21
N PRO A 1243 -36.35 44.26 -83.68
CA PRO A 1243 -36.44 42.80 -83.54
C PRO A 1243 -35.16 41.99 -83.83
#